data_AF-A0AAU5FF04-F1
#
_entry.id   AF-A0AAU5FF04-F1
#
_cell.length_a   1.000
_cell.length_b   1.000
_cell.length_c   1.000
_cell.angle_alpha   90.00
_cell.angle_beta   90.00
_cell.angle_gamma   90.00
#
_symmetry.space_group_name_H-M   'P 1'
#
loop_
_entity.id
_entity.type
_entity.pdbx_description
1 polymer ?
#
loop_
_entity_poly.entity_id
_entity_poly.type
_entity_poly.pdbx_seq_one_letter_code
_entity_poly.pdbx_strand_id
1 'polypeptide(L)'
;MAHSTPPQPLTPEWISTHFDSLPFPARMPALARYARTLAPDAYATLHRALDAGDQDERHTGLFLAVARRDLDSVAAALDDPALRRRALAAAIRLPVPEEPLAAHVLSDIRAVRHSAYRVLRLSRRRSLADRLLPEVHERHGAQEAARLLIACSPGTVARWLPRTDVPPGVLSTLARTAPAAVAALLIREYGERADGPYAYRYAQGRKLVATVVAERAPAAGLSLLRDAPRLIGERAAVALLRRPAELLDVLRGLRALSPVPPGEEAGPFELTVPAGPLGQATVAALRALPAPDLVELATRCRATGGHLRAPGRQEVAADPLLALLPPAERRRLVSEQAGDCTGHRVPLAALAALEPADRAEFSDARLERWKRRPVHLIAVAVGLPLADAEPILREQASQHRIHQRVFAWPALLACAELKGDPDEFARIALSCERAWHDQEEVRRYTLQQLAGTAARLLTALPEQVLRDATLTAVQSRDSKAETLAATASLLRRTAESAAGRGDRERAATAALLLCQVVTDPRHRGSYRPLRVDLASARHIWATASPSEPAQPAPPEDPALRIALAELLASHLTELPDADALMRRTALTDDDPRAAARAAAVWVTPAGVREDRCAQLIAADPSFAAVPEVLTTITERRTDLLAPVLAAVEAGDARGLRGRIRPRGGTWVPRPRAGATGRWRPKERQEWYEVLAAAATDERAPMRVRADAATHLRSPAHLHPLAEHAAQPVSAAALTALGETGPTTPELLATLLRHAGTGGVRGRAAVASLRRLLAEAPDGQAIALLTPLLNSRAAPVGSRKEAARTLGVLGGEGVGAALIEAWDQPHQHRDVRAAIAPFLLRLADRDDIARRLLEGVGEPAIRDAVITRSVTSAVYIAFLARVVREGDDDSAAAACATLAGRVVGESPVMRDAAHALGEAAVEERRPWKVWHAAVAAIAGMNSSAVGAEGAEGDESTDVAVVAEAAEVTRAAEVAMGRPSSDVLGHVLSVLVETATASSNTEHVRRRDALRRLEGCANAVSSGYGSYVEVRRADALATALEDAGLLREAARLALDAAWAALRRGDPAPERWAKALRLADDHPGRLPDLSGFSLGATPVRHAETTLRTARMLRERGTPSAGLLAVVLVRASGARTGWDAAWRTELSALRRHPDPDTAMAALLTEPVRGG
;
A
#
# COMPACT_ATOMS: atom_id res chain seq x y z
N MET A 1 11.03 -76.51 10.46
CA MET A 1 10.85 -76.10 11.88
C MET A 1 12.21 -75.77 12.46
N ALA A 2 12.50 -74.49 12.65
CA ALA A 2 13.64 -74.00 13.43
C ALA A 2 13.31 -72.56 13.88
N HIS A 3 12.84 -72.48 15.13
CA HIS A 3 12.75 -71.33 16.03
C HIS A 3 12.33 -69.96 15.45
N SER A 4 11.00 -69.78 15.36
CA SER A 4 10.35 -68.49 15.60
C SER A 4 10.84 -67.92 16.92
N THR A 5 11.75 -66.94 16.84
CA THR A 5 11.98 -66.02 17.95
C THR A 5 10.64 -65.29 18.16
N PRO A 6 10.08 -65.24 19.39
CA PRO A 6 8.85 -64.50 19.61
C PRO A 6 9.06 -63.06 19.13
N PRO A 7 8.06 -62.41 18.51
CA PRO A 7 8.19 -61.01 18.15
C PRO A 7 8.54 -60.25 19.43
N GLN A 8 9.72 -59.61 19.46
CA GLN A 8 10.06 -58.61 20.47
C GLN A 8 8.84 -57.70 20.65
N PRO A 9 8.53 -57.21 21.87
CA PRO A 9 7.31 -56.44 22.09
C PRO A 9 7.31 -55.24 21.15
N LEU A 10 6.51 -55.33 20.08
CA LEU A 10 6.25 -54.27 19.11
C LEU A 10 5.22 -53.33 19.75
N THR A 11 5.60 -52.75 20.88
CA THR A 11 4.77 -51.86 21.69
C THR A 11 5.23 -50.41 21.54
N PRO A 12 4.36 -49.44 21.83
CA PRO A 12 4.76 -48.03 21.89
C PRO A 12 5.93 -47.78 22.87
N GLU A 13 5.96 -48.49 24.00
CA GLU A 13 7.04 -48.37 25.01
C GLU A 13 8.42 -48.74 24.46
N TRP A 14 8.47 -49.74 23.56
CA TRP A 14 9.70 -50.11 22.88
C TRP A 14 10.23 -48.97 22.02
N ILE A 15 9.34 -48.27 21.28
CA ILE A 15 9.71 -47.10 20.47
C ILE A 15 10.29 -46.01 21.38
N SER A 16 9.59 -45.67 22.46
CA SER A 16 10.03 -44.63 23.40
C SER A 16 11.41 -44.95 23.96
N THR A 17 11.63 -46.18 24.42
CA THR A 17 12.91 -46.62 25.01
C THR A 17 14.10 -46.49 24.04
N HIS A 18 13.92 -46.80 22.76
CA HIS A 18 15.02 -46.84 21.79
C HIS A 18 15.26 -45.51 21.07
N PHE A 19 14.27 -44.62 20.99
CA PHE A 19 14.36 -43.42 20.16
C PHE A 19 14.19 -42.10 20.93
N ASP A 20 13.66 -42.08 22.16
CA ASP A 20 13.40 -40.82 22.88
C ASP A 20 14.65 -40.12 23.41
N SER A 21 15.79 -40.80 23.46
CA SER A 21 17.09 -40.18 23.79
C SER A 21 17.63 -39.32 22.64
N LEU A 22 17.13 -39.52 21.42
CA LEU A 22 17.60 -38.80 20.24
C LEU A 22 16.89 -37.43 20.10
N PRO A 23 17.60 -36.38 19.69
CA PRO A 23 16.97 -35.11 19.32
C PRO A 23 16.06 -35.28 18.09
N PHE A 24 15.02 -34.44 17.97
CA PHE A 24 14.02 -34.54 16.90
C PHE A 24 14.60 -34.75 15.48
N PRO A 25 15.63 -34.01 15.02
CA PRO A 25 16.21 -34.21 13.68
C PRO A 25 16.86 -35.58 13.47
N ALA A 26 17.36 -36.23 14.52
CA ALA A 26 17.93 -37.58 14.47
C ALA A 26 16.86 -38.67 14.70
N ARG A 27 15.90 -38.39 15.58
CA ARG A 27 14.80 -39.29 15.94
C ARG A 27 13.90 -39.63 14.75
N MET A 28 13.44 -38.62 14.00
CA MET A 28 12.49 -38.88 12.91
C MET A 28 13.06 -39.75 11.78
N PRO A 29 14.31 -39.53 11.29
CA PRO A 29 14.93 -40.45 10.33
C PRO A 29 15.17 -41.86 10.89
N ALA A 30 15.54 -41.99 12.17
CA ALA A 30 15.74 -43.29 12.81
C ALA A 30 14.44 -44.09 12.88
N LEU A 31 13.35 -43.46 13.32
CA LEU A 31 12.00 -44.04 13.32
C LEU A 31 11.56 -44.45 11.91
N ALA A 32 11.78 -43.59 10.91
CA ALA A 32 11.42 -43.90 9.53
C ALA A 32 12.23 -45.07 8.96
N ARG A 33 13.51 -45.21 9.35
CA ARG A 33 14.36 -46.34 8.95
C ARG A 33 13.85 -47.63 9.61
N TYR A 34 13.58 -47.58 10.91
CA TYR A 34 13.01 -48.69 11.65
C TYR A 34 11.68 -49.16 11.06
N ALA A 35 10.76 -48.24 10.77
CA ALA A 35 9.48 -48.54 10.13
C ALA A 35 9.65 -49.33 8.82
N ARG A 36 10.65 -48.97 8.00
CA ARG A 36 10.92 -49.62 6.71
C ARG A 36 11.59 -50.98 6.85
N THR A 37 12.30 -51.26 7.95
CA THR A 37 12.95 -52.56 8.19
C THR A 37 12.00 -53.61 8.76
N LEU A 38 10.84 -53.22 9.29
CA LEU A 38 9.85 -54.17 9.82
C LEU A 38 9.26 -55.06 8.71
N ALA A 39 9.07 -56.35 9.02
CA ALA A 39 8.26 -57.23 8.19
C ALA A 39 6.78 -56.75 8.16
N PRO A 40 5.99 -57.07 7.12
CA PRO A 40 4.59 -56.62 7.01
C PRO A 40 3.74 -56.92 8.25
N ASP A 41 3.80 -58.14 8.79
CA ASP A 41 3.01 -58.55 9.97
C ASP A 41 3.44 -57.81 11.25
N ALA A 42 4.75 -57.58 11.40
CA ALA A 42 5.31 -56.84 12.52
C ALA A 42 4.89 -55.36 12.46
N TYR A 43 4.95 -54.74 11.28
CA TYR A 43 4.45 -53.38 11.07
C TYR A 43 2.94 -53.29 11.35
N ALA A 44 2.13 -54.21 10.82
CA ALA A 44 0.68 -54.20 11.04
C ALA A 44 0.30 -54.39 12.51
N THR A 45 1.10 -55.16 13.27
CA THR A 45 0.91 -55.31 14.72
C THR A 45 1.26 -54.03 15.47
N LEU A 46 2.40 -53.43 15.18
CA LEU A 46 2.83 -52.17 15.80
C LEU A 46 1.90 -51.00 15.46
N HIS A 47 1.48 -50.88 14.19
CA HIS A 47 0.59 -49.82 13.74
C HIS A 47 -0.77 -49.90 14.43
N ARG A 48 -1.35 -51.11 14.56
CA ARG A 48 -2.59 -51.31 15.32
C ARG A 48 -2.46 -50.93 16.80
N ALA A 49 -1.32 -51.26 17.42
CA ALA A 49 -1.06 -50.85 18.80
C ALA A 49 -0.97 -49.33 18.94
N LEU A 50 -0.32 -48.64 18.00
CA LEU A 50 -0.22 -47.19 17.97
C LEU A 50 -1.56 -46.51 17.67
N ASP A 51 -2.37 -47.07 16.77
CA ASP A 51 -3.69 -46.54 16.43
C ASP A 51 -4.69 -46.64 17.58
N ALA A 52 -4.58 -47.70 18.40
CA ALA A 52 -5.37 -47.89 19.60
C ALA A 52 -4.88 -47.04 20.80
N GLY A 53 -3.74 -46.39 20.64
CA GLY A 53 -3.07 -45.60 21.65
C GLY A 53 -3.62 -44.18 21.84
N ASP A 54 -2.87 -43.38 22.57
CA ASP A 54 -3.16 -41.97 22.76
C ASP A 54 -2.94 -41.13 21.47
N GLN A 55 -3.18 -39.81 21.55
CA GLN A 55 -3.04 -38.93 20.39
C GLN A 55 -1.60 -38.91 19.82
N ASP A 56 -0.58 -39.00 20.67
CA ASP A 56 0.82 -38.96 20.28
C ASP A 56 1.28 -40.29 19.67
N GLU A 57 0.78 -41.40 20.19
CA GLU A 57 0.98 -42.74 19.63
C GLU A 57 0.34 -42.85 18.25
N ARG A 58 -0.89 -42.38 18.08
CA ARG A 58 -1.59 -42.31 16.78
C ARG A 58 -0.86 -41.41 15.78
N HIS A 59 -0.32 -40.28 16.25
CA HIS A 59 0.53 -39.42 15.44
C HIS A 59 1.82 -40.11 14.98
N THR A 60 2.38 -40.97 15.83
CA THR A 60 3.53 -41.81 15.49
C THR A 60 3.13 -42.89 14.49
N GLY A 61 1.99 -43.57 14.66
CA GLY A 61 1.41 -44.52 13.71
C GLY A 61 1.29 -43.93 12.30
N LEU A 62 0.64 -42.77 12.18
CA LEU A 62 0.57 -42.04 10.91
C LEU A 62 1.94 -41.71 10.31
N PHE A 63 2.92 -41.33 11.14
CA PHE A 63 4.29 -41.09 10.65
C PHE A 63 4.92 -42.37 10.08
N LEU A 64 4.74 -43.53 10.72
CA LEU A 64 5.21 -44.81 10.20
C LEU A 64 4.51 -45.18 8.88
N ALA A 65 3.19 -44.96 8.78
CA ALA A 65 2.44 -45.15 7.54
C ALA A 65 2.99 -44.29 6.40
N VAL A 66 3.26 -43.00 6.66
CA VAL A 66 3.90 -42.10 5.68
C VAL A 66 5.30 -42.58 5.29
N ALA A 67 6.10 -43.07 6.25
CA ALA A 67 7.45 -43.57 6.00
C ALA A 67 7.48 -44.85 5.14
N ARG A 68 6.45 -45.70 5.26
CA ARG A 68 6.26 -46.92 4.46
C ARG A 68 5.45 -46.72 3.18
N ARG A 69 4.84 -45.54 2.98
CA ARG A 69 3.86 -45.26 1.92
C ARG A 69 2.65 -46.18 1.98
N ASP A 70 2.17 -46.47 3.18
CA ASP A 70 0.89 -47.12 3.42
C ASP A 70 -0.24 -46.11 3.13
N LEU A 71 -0.74 -46.14 1.88
CA LEU A 71 -1.67 -45.13 1.38
C LEU A 71 -3.06 -45.27 2.02
N ASP A 72 -3.46 -46.48 2.39
CA ASP A 72 -4.77 -46.77 2.98
C ASP A 72 -4.85 -46.22 4.40
N SER A 73 -3.82 -46.45 5.22
CA SER A 73 -3.72 -45.84 6.56
C SER A 73 -3.64 -44.31 6.51
N VAL A 74 -2.93 -43.74 5.53
CA VAL A 74 -2.89 -42.27 5.33
C VAL A 74 -4.26 -41.74 4.88
N ALA A 75 -4.98 -42.47 4.02
CA ALA A 75 -6.33 -42.12 3.59
C ALA A 75 -7.32 -42.16 4.77
N ALA A 76 -7.31 -43.23 5.56
CA ALA A 76 -8.14 -43.37 6.76
C ALA A 76 -7.87 -42.23 7.77
N ALA A 77 -6.62 -41.81 7.92
CA ALA A 77 -6.23 -40.71 8.80
C ALA A 77 -6.72 -39.32 8.33
N LEU A 78 -7.25 -39.17 7.12
CA LEU A 78 -7.88 -37.94 6.66
C LEU A 78 -9.23 -37.69 7.35
N ASP A 79 -9.99 -38.75 7.60
CA ASP A 79 -11.31 -38.66 8.24
C ASP A 79 -11.20 -38.35 9.75
N ASP A 80 -10.09 -38.76 10.36
CA ASP A 80 -9.78 -38.52 11.77
C ASP A 80 -9.41 -37.07 12.07
N PRO A 81 -10.21 -36.29 12.83
CA PRO A 81 -9.94 -34.88 13.13
C PRO A 81 -8.59 -34.63 13.81
N ALA A 82 -8.08 -35.57 14.61
CA ALA A 82 -6.82 -35.43 15.33
C ALA A 82 -5.59 -35.62 14.43
N LEU A 83 -5.74 -36.40 13.35
CA LEU A 83 -4.67 -36.75 12.41
C LEU A 83 -4.76 -35.98 11.08
N ARG A 84 -5.96 -35.54 10.69
CA ARG A 84 -6.31 -34.93 9.39
C ARG A 84 -5.30 -33.89 8.92
N ARG A 85 -4.89 -32.96 9.79
CA ARG A 85 -3.93 -31.90 9.40
C ARG A 85 -2.59 -32.48 8.93
N ARG A 86 -2.10 -33.55 9.58
CA ARG A 86 -0.85 -34.22 9.22
C ARG A 86 -1.05 -35.14 8.01
N ALA A 87 -2.18 -35.83 7.94
CA ALA A 87 -2.54 -36.65 6.79
C ALA A 87 -2.67 -35.81 5.50
N LEU A 88 -3.35 -34.65 5.56
CA LEU A 88 -3.41 -33.69 4.45
C LEU A 88 -2.03 -33.16 4.04
N ALA A 89 -1.13 -32.92 5.01
CA ALA A 89 0.25 -32.53 4.71
C ALA A 89 1.03 -33.64 4.00
N ALA A 90 0.80 -34.90 4.36
CA ALA A 90 1.38 -36.06 3.68
C ALA A 90 0.79 -36.25 2.27
N ALA A 91 -0.52 -36.05 2.10
CA ALA A 91 -1.24 -36.14 0.82
C ALA A 91 -0.75 -35.12 -0.24
N ILE A 92 -0.02 -34.08 0.16
CA ILE A 92 0.67 -33.18 -0.77
C ILE A 92 1.76 -33.92 -1.57
N ARG A 93 2.43 -34.89 -0.93
CA ARG A 93 3.60 -35.60 -1.48
C ARG A 93 3.30 -37.05 -1.87
N LEU A 94 2.27 -37.66 -1.28
CA LEU A 94 1.88 -39.05 -1.52
C LEU A 94 0.69 -39.14 -2.49
N PRO A 95 0.62 -40.18 -3.34
CA PRO A 95 -0.49 -40.43 -4.26
C PRO A 95 -1.68 -41.09 -3.54
N VAL A 96 -2.18 -40.46 -2.47
CA VAL A 96 -3.40 -40.90 -1.75
C VAL A 96 -4.59 -40.92 -2.73
N PRO A 97 -5.53 -41.88 -2.64
CA PRO A 97 -6.74 -41.94 -3.47
C PRO A 97 -7.49 -40.60 -3.57
N GLU A 98 -8.23 -40.39 -4.66
CA GLU A 98 -8.93 -39.11 -4.91
C GLU A 98 -10.23 -38.99 -4.13
N GLU A 99 -10.88 -40.11 -3.82
CA GLU A 99 -12.21 -40.19 -3.19
C GLU A 99 -12.26 -39.50 -1.82
N PRO A 100 -11.33 -39.75 -0.86
CA PRO A 100 -11.34 -39.06 0.43
C PRO A 100 -11.12 -37.55 0.31
N LEU A 101 -10.27 -37.12 -0.65
CA LEU A 101 -10.05 -35.70 -0.90
C LEU A 101 -11.25 -35.02 -1.54
N ALA A 102 -11.97 -35.72 -2.43
CA ALA A 102 -13.21 -35.24 -3.02
C ALA A 102 -14.29 -35.04 -1.95
N ALA A 103 -14.46 -36.01 -1.05
CA ALA A 103 -15.38 -35.89 0.09
C ALA A 103 -15.06 -34.67 0.96
N HIS A 104 -13.78 -34.38 1.22
CA HIS A 104 -13.37 -33.20 1.98
C HIS A 104 -13.54 -31.88 1.24
N VAL A 105 -13.43 -31.85 -0.09
CA VAL A 105 -13.73 -30.67 -0.92
C VAL A 105 -15.21 -30.31 -0.85
N LEU A 106 -16.08 -31.32 -0.77
CA LEU A 106 -17.54 -31.19 -0.71
C LEU A 106 -18.11 -31.19 0.71
N SER A 107 -17.23 -31.19 1.72
CA SER A 107 -17.60 -31.24 3.14
C SER A 107 -18.38 -29.99 3.56
N ASP A 108 -19.40 -30.15 4.40
CA ASP A 108 -20.12 -29.03 5.02
C ASP A 108 -19.26 -28.23 6.01
N ILE A 109 -18.13 -28.78 6.43
CA ILE A 109 -17.13 -28.10 7.27
C ILE A 109 -16.19 -27.27 6.41
N ARG A 110 -16.30 -25.94 6.53
CA ARG A 110 -15.49 -24.97 5.77
C ARG A 110 -13.98 -25.14 5.92
N ALA A 111 -13.46 -25.30 7.13
CA ALA A 111 -12.02 -25.43 7.35
C ALA A 111 -11.43 -26.69 6.68
N VAL A 112 -12.21 -27.77 6.63
CA VAL A 112 -11.87 -29.01 5.92
C VAL A 112 -11.77 -28.74 4.41
N ARG A 113 -12.79 -28.10 3.82
CA ARG A 113 -12.76 -27.70 2.40
C ARG A 113 -11.52 -26.86 2.06
N HIS A 114 -11.26 -25.80 2.83
CA HIS A 114 -10.15 -24.88 2.55
C HIS A 114 -8.79 -25.59 2.68
N SER A 115 -8.67 -26.52 3.63
CA SER A 115 -7.48 -27.35 3.79
C SER A 115 -7.32 -28.32 2.61
N ALA A 116 -8.40 -28.92 2.12
CA ALA A 116 -8.41 -29.76 0.93
C ALA A 116 -8.05 -28.96 -0.35
N TYR A 117 -8.59 -27.75 -0.54
CA TYR A 117 -8.23 -26.87 -1.67
C TYR A 117 -6.74 -26.58 -1.69
N ARG A 118 -6.17 -26.33 -0.50
CA ARG A 118 -4.73 -26.14 -0.34
C ARG A 118 -3.95 -27.39 -0.75
N VAL A 119 -4.41 -28.59 -0.38
CA VAL A 119 -3.78 -29.84 -0.79
C VAL A 119 -3.85 -30.00 -2.30
N LEU A 120 -5.03 -29.89 -2.93
CA LEU A 120 -5.19 -30.01 -4.38
C LEU A 120 -4.26 -29.06 -5.16
N ARG A 121 -4.14 -27.81 -4.67
CA ARG A 121 -3.21 -26.83 -5.25
C ARG A 121 -1.76 -27.25 -5.13
N LEU A 122 -1.33 -27.69 -3.94
CA LEU A 122 0.08 -27.99 -3.66
C LEU A 122 0.51 -29.34 -4.27
N SER A 123 -0.38 -30.32 -4.36
CA SER A 123 -0.16 -31.60 -5.04
C SER A 123 -0.40 -31.54 -6.56
N ARG A 124 -0.88 -30.41 -7.08
CA ARG A 124 -1.19 -30.16 -8.50
C ARG A 124 -2.23 -31.11 -9.10
N ARG A 125 -3.17 -31.59 -8.28
CA ARG A 125 -4.31 -32.43 -8.71
C ARG A 125 -5.41 -31.59 -9.39
N ARG A 126 -5.05 -30.96 -10.51
CA ARG A 126 -5.90 -29.97 -11.23
C ARG A 126 -7.15 -30.59 -11.85
N SER A 127 -7.05 -31.81 -12.37
CA SER A 127 -8.18 -32.53 -12.96
C SER A 127 -9.29 -32.77 -11.94
N LEU A 128 -8.94 -33.19 -10.72
CA LEU A 128 -9.88 -33.36 -9.63
C LEU A 128 -10.52 -32.02 -9.22
N ALA A 129 -9.71 -30.96 -9.08
CA ALA A 129 -10.23 -29.62 -8.77
C ALA A 129 -11.20 -29.10 -9.84
N ASP A 130 -10.89 -29.31 -11.12
CA ASP A 130 -11.72 -28.89 -12.25
C ASP A 130 -13.07 -29.62 -12.28
N ARG A 131 -13.09 -30.93 -11.95
CA ARG A 131 -14.33 -31.72 -11.87
C ARG A 131 -15.23 -31.31 -10.70
N LEU A 132 -14.64 -30.95 -9.55
CA LEU A 132 -15.39 -30.62 -8.33
C LEU A 132 -15.90 -29.16 -8.31
N LEU A 133 -15.34 -28.27 -9.13
CA LEU A 133 -15.68 -26.85 -9.12
C LEU A 133 -17.17 -26.54 -9.35
N PRO A 134 -17.88 -27.16 -10.31
CA PRO A 134 -19.31 -26.92 -10.51
C PRO A 134 -20.14 -27.30 -9.28
N GLU A 135 -19.83 -28.44 -8.66
CA GLU A 135 -20.54 -28.94 -7.48
C GLU A 135 -20.28 -28.08 -6.24
N VAL A 136 -19.05 -27.58 -6.06
CA VAL A 136 -18.73 -26.59 -5.02
C VAL A 136 -19.49 -25.29 -5.23
N HIS A 137 -19.61 -24.84 -6.49
CA HIS A 137 -20.38 -23.64 -6.82
C HIS A 137 -21.87 -23.83 -6.51
N GLU A 138 -22.45 -24.98 -6.85
CA GLU A 138 -23.84 -25.32 -6.58
C GLU A 138 -24.13 -25.43 -5.07
N ARG A 139 -23.28 -26.14 -4.32
CA ARG A 139 -23.51 -26.40 -2.89
C ARG A 139 -23.13 -25.26 -1.96
N HIS A 140 -22.06 -24.52 -2.28
CA HIS A 140 -21.47 -23.53 -1.35
C HIS A 140 -21.37 -22.11 -1.96
N GLY A 141 -21.79 -21.92 -3.21
CA GLY A 141 -21.90 -20.62 -3.86
C GLY A 141 -20.61 -20.08 -4.50
N ALA A 142 -20.78 -18.94 -5.18
CA ALA A 142 -19.77 -18.33 -6.04
C ALA A 142 -18.46 -17.94 -5.33
N GLN A 143 -18.54 -17.47 -4.08
CA GLN A 143 -17.36 -17.04 -3.32
C GLN A 143 -16.48 -18.23 -2.89
N GLU A 144 -17.09 -19.36 -2.57
CA GLU A 144 -16.37 -20.56 -2.19
C GLU A 144 -15.73 -21.23 -3.41
N ALA A 145 -16.45 -21.29 -4.53
CA ALA A 145 -15.91 -21.71 -5.82
C ALA A 145 -14.69 -20.86 -6.24
N ALA A 146 -14.73 -19.54 -6.02
CA ALA A 146 -13.60 -18.65 -6.28
C ALA A 146 -12.31 -19.08 -5.57
N ARG A 147 -12.42 -19.61 -4.35
CA ARG A 147 -11.27 -20.08 -3.55
C ARG A 147 -10.68 -21.37 -4.09
N LEU A 148 -11.49 -22.24 -4.71
CA LEU A 148 -11.01 -23.48 -5.34
C LEU A 148 -10.28 -23.19 -6.67
N LEU A 149 -10.61 -22.10 -7.38
CA LEU A 149 -9.99 -21.72 -8.66
C LEU A 149 -8.45 -21.73 -8.64
N ILE A 150 -7.83 -21.45 -7.49
CA ILE A 150 -6.35 -21.46 -7.36
C ILE A 150 -5.74 -22.85 -7.55
N ALA A 151 -6.53 -23.92 -7.41
CA ALA A 151 -6.13 -25.31 -7.62
C ALA A 151 -6.50 -25.84 -9.01
N CYS A 152 -7.39 -25.13 -9.73
CA CYS A 152 -7.88 -25.51 -11.06
C CYS A 152 -6.84 -25.28 -12.17
N SER A 153 -7.10 -25.84 -13.34
CA SER A 153 -6.33 -25.55 -14.55
C SER A 153 -6.60 -24.13 -15.08
N PRO A 154 -5.63 -23.50 -15.79
CA PRO A 154 -5.83 -22.15 -16.34
C PRO A 154 -7.05 -22.01 -17.26
N GLY A 155 -7.39 -23.07 -18.02
CA GLY A 155 -8.56 -23.08 -18.90
C GLY A 155 -9.88 -23.07 -18.11
N THR A 156 -9.96 -23.84 -17.03
CA THR A 156 -11.10 -23.82 -16.12
C THR A 156 -11.22 -22.47 -15.41
N VAL A 157 -10.10 -21.88 -14.96
CA VAL A 157 -10.09 -20.53 -14.38
C VAL A 157 -10.62 -19.50 -15.36
N ALA A 158 -10.18 -19.49 -16.63
CA ALA A 158 -10.68 -18.55 -17.63
C ALA A 158 -12.21 -18.64 -17.82
N ARG A 159 -12.77 -19.85 -17.76
CA ARG A 159 -14.21 -20.09 -17.88
C ARG A 159 -15.00 -19.66 -16.64
N TRP A 160 -14.49 -19.94 -15.45
CA TRP A 160 -15.25 -19.77 -14.20
C TRP A 160 -15.00 -18.45 -13.50
N LEU A 161 -13.84 -17.81 -13.68
CA LEU A 161 -13.51 -16.55 -13.03
C LEU A 161 -14.58 -15.46 -13.23
N PRO A 162 -15.18 -15.28 -14.44
CA PRO A 162 -16.28 -14.33 -14.65
C PRO A 162 -17.56 -14.60 -13.86
N ARG A 163 -17.76 -15.84 -13.40
CA ARG A 163 -18.97 -16.34 -12.71
C ARG A 163 -18.83 -16.36 -11.19
N THR A 164 -17.66 -15.95 -10.68
CA THR A 164 -17.32 -16.03 -9.25
C THR A 164 -17.08 -14.65 -8.65
N ASP A 165 -17.39 -14.47 -7.36
CA ASP A 165 -17.00 -13.28 -6.61
C ASP A 165 -15.61 -13.50 -5.96
N VAL A 166 -14.57 -12.89 -6.53
CA VAL A 166 -13.17 -13.20 -6.22
C VAL A 166 -12.63 -12.31 -5.10
N PRO A 167 -12.24 -12.89 -3.94
CA PRO A 167 -11.60 -12.12 -2.89
C PRO A 167 -10.24 -11.54 -3.35
N PRO A 168 -9.84 -10.34 -2.90
CA PRO A 168 -8.58 -9.70 -3.34
C PRO A 168 -7.32 -10.57 -3.16
N GLY A 169 -7.26 -11.36 -2.09
CA GLY A 169 -6.15 -12.29 -1.83
C GLY A 169 -6.09 -13.47 -2.79
N VAL A 170 -7.25 -13.94 -3.27
CA VAL A 170 -7.36 -15.01 -4.28
C VAL A 170 -6.87 -14.49 -5.64
N LEU A 171 -7.32 -13.29 -6.03
CA LEU A 171 -6.92 -12.66 -7.29
C LEU A 171 -5.39 -12.52 -7.42
N SER A 172 -4.71 -12.12 -6.33
CA SER A 172 -3.24 -12.02 -6.28
C SER A 172 -2.53 -13.37 -6.47
N THR A 173 -3.17 -14.46 -6.08
CA THR A 173 -2.65 -15.81 -6.33
C THR A 173 -2.92 -16.26 -7.75
N LEU A 174 -4.13 -16.01 -8.27
CA LEU A 174 -4.50 -16.31 -9.65
C LEU A 174 -3.63 -15.56 -10.67
N ALA A 175 -3.19 -14.35 -10.36
CA ALA A 175 -2.25 -13.61 -11.22
C ALA A 175 -0.93 -14.36 -11.47
N ARG A 176 -0.54 -15.28 -10.56
CA ARG A 176 0.66 -16.12 -10.73
C ARG A 176 0.38 -17.43 -11.45
N THR A 177 -0.82 -18.00 -11.32
CA THR A 177 -1.16 -19.34 -11.82
C THR A 177 -1.96 -19.34 -13.12
N ALA A 178 -2.75 -18.29 -13.36
CA ALA A 178 -3.58 -18.08 -14.55
C ALA A 178 -3.56 -16.58 -14.96
N PRO A 179 -2.38 -16.01 -15.28
CA PRO A 179 -2.23 -14.57 -15.55
C PRO A 179 -3.11 -14.05 -16.70
N ALA A 180 -3.33 -14.85 -17.75
CA ALA A 180 -4.18 -14.46 -18.89
C ALA A 180 -5.66 -14.29 -18.50
N ALA A 181 -6.20 -15.19 -17.67
CA ALA A 181 -7.57 -15.08 -17.17
C ALA A 181 -7.75 -13.84 -16.27
N VAL A 182 -6.75 -13.55 -15.43
CA VAL A 182 -6.74 -12.34 -14.60
C VAL A 182 -6.64 -11.08 -15.45
N ALA A 183 -5.79 -11.07 -16.49
CA ALA A 183 -5.72 -9.96 -17.43
C ALA A 183 -7.07 -9.69 -18.08
N ALA A 184 -7.74 -10.71 -18.61
CA ALA A 184 -9.07 -10.56 -19.22
C ALA A 184 -10.12 -10.01 -18.23
N LEU A 185 -10.11 -10.49 -16.97
CA LEU A 185 -10.97 -9.94 -15.92
C LEU A 185 -10.68 -8.45 -15.65
N LEU A 186 -9.40 -8.08 -15.50
CA LEU A 186 -9.00 -6.70 -15.22
C LEU A 186 -9.33 -5.77 -16.40
N ILE A 187 -9.18 -6.23 -17.63
CA ILE A 187 -9.54 -5.49 -18.85
C ILE A 187 -11.06 -5.24 -18.86
N ARG A 188 -11.86 -6.29 -18.62
CA ARG A 188 -13.32 -6.15 -18.53
C ARG A 188 -13.73 -5.19 -17.43
N GLU A 189 -13.21 -5.38 -16.21
CA GLU A 189 -13.51 -4.50 -15.07
C GLU A 189 -13.06 -3.05 -15.32
N TYR A 190 -11.94 -2.85 -16.01
CA TYR A 190 -11.46 -1.54 -16.41
C TYR A 190 -12.36 -0.90 -17.47
N GLY A 191 -12.78 -1.65 -18.49
CA GLY A 191 -13.70 -1.21 -19.55
C GLY A 191 -15.07 -0.78 -19.00
N GLU A 192 -15.63 -1.54 -18.06
CA GLU A 192 -16.85 -1.17 -17.31
C GLU A 192 -16.71 0.16 -16.52
N ARG A 193 -15.48 0.62 -16.29
CA ARG A 193 -15.13 1.76 -15.42
C ARG A 193 -14.34 2.85 -16.16
N ALA A 194 -14.27 2.77 -17.49
CA ALA A 194 -13.34 3.54 -18.33
C ALA A 194 -13.64 5.05 -18.31
N ASP A 195 -14.87 5.43 -17.99
CA ASP A 195 -15.30 6.82 -17.98
C ASP A 195 -14.98 7.48 -16.62
N GLY A 196 -13.91 8.26 -16.57
CA GLY A 196 -13.67 9.24 -15.49
C GLY A 196 -12.69 8.86 -14.37
N PRO A 197 -12.77 9.54 -13.20
CA PRO A 197 -11.82 9.43 -12.09
C PRO A 197 -11.67 8.03 -11.45
N TYR A 198 -12.58 7.09 -11.74
CA TYR A 198 -12.51 5.72 -11.24
C TYR A 198 -11.49 4.85 -11.91
N ALA A 199 -11.32 4.96 -13.22
CA ALA A 199 -10.29 4.21 -13.93
C ALA A 199 -8.92 4.46 -13.28
N TYR A 200 -8.67 5.68 -12.79
CA TYR A 200 -7.47 6.00 -12.01
C TYR A 200 -7.42 5.30 -10.65
N ARG A 201 -8.44 5.44 -9.79
CA ARG A 201 -8.44 4.82 -8.45
C ARG A 201 -8.42 3.29 -8.51
N TYR A 202 -9.22 2.72 -9.41
CA TYR A 202 -9.23 1.29 -9.72
C TYR A 202 -7.84 0.83 -10.14
N ALA A 203 -7.23 1.54 -11.10
CA ALA A 203 -5.91 1.18 -11.57
C ALA A 203 -4.86 1.21 -10.46
N GLN A 204 -4.84 2.24 -9.62
CA GLN A 204 -3.93 2.32 -8.48
C GLN A 204 -4.10 1.13 -7.52
N GLY A 205 -5.34 0.70 -7.26
CA GLY A 205 -5.63 -0.47 -6.43
C GLY A 205 -5.24 -1.82 -7.04
N ARG A 206 -5.03 -1.89 -8.37
CA ARG A 206 -4.76 -3.14 -9.11
C ARG A 206 -3.36 -3.22 -9.73
N LYS A 207 -2.55 -2.16 -9.68
CA LYS A 207 -1.17 -2.12 -10.23
C LYS A 207 -0.27 -3.28 -9.79
N LEU A 208 -0.35 -3.69 -8.51
CA LEU A 208 0.46 -4.81 -8.01
C LEU A 208 0.07 -6.13 -8.67
N VAL A 209 -1.23 -6.37 -8.86
CA VAL A 209 -1.73 -7.57 -9.54
C VAL A 209 -1.33 -7.54 -11.02
N ALA A 210 -1.50 -6.40 -11.70
CA ALA A 210 -1.07 -6.21 -13.09
C ALA A 210 0.44 -6.39 -13.27
N THR A 211 1.25 -5.95 -12.31
CA THR A 211 2.71 -6.17 -12.29
C THR A 211 3.05 -7.67 -12.25
N VAL A 212 2.38 -8.43 -11.37
CA VAL A 212 2.57 -9.88 -11.30
C VAL A 212 2.16 -10.57 -12.61
N VAL A 213 1.07 -10.12 -13.24
CA VAL A 213 0.64 -10.63 -14.56
C VAL A 213 1.72 -10.37 -15.61
N ALA A 214 2.22 -9.12 -15.72
CA ALA A 214 3.26 -8.75 -16.68
C ALA A 214 4.59 -9.51 -16.46
N GLU A 215 5.00 -9.71 -15.20
CA GLU A 215 6.21 -10.48 -14.86
C GLU A 215 6.08 -11.97 -15.20
N ARG A 216 4.86 -12.54 -15.13
CA ARG A 216 4.61 -13.98 -15.30
C ARG A 216 4.22 -14.36 -16.73
N ALA A 217 3.46 -13.52 -17.42
CA ALA A 217 3.04 -13.71 -18.79
C ALA A 217 3.04 -12.37 -19.53
N PRO A 218 4.18 -11.97 -20.12
CA PRO A 218 4.32 -10.68 -20.80
C PRO A 218 3.25 -10.42 -21.86
N ALA A 219 2.81 -11.43 -22.61
CA ALA A 219 1.72 -11.30 -23.58
C ALA A 219 0.40 -10.83 -22.94
N ALA A 220 0.06 -11.34 -21.75
CA ALA A 220 -1.13 -10.88 -21.01
C ALA A 220 -0.93 -9.46 -20.45
N GLY A 221 0.30 -9.10 -20.08
CA GLY A 221 0.67 -7.74 -19.70
C GLY A 221 0.57 -6.75 -20.88
N LEU A 222 0.89 -7.18 -22.10
CA LEU A 222 0.70 -6.39 -23.33
C LEU A 222 -0.79 -6.18 -23.65
N SER A 223 -1.64 -7.19 -23.44
CA SER A 223 -3.11 -7.01 -23.51
C SER A 223 -3.60 -5.99 -22.47
N LEU A 224 -3.09 -6.06 -21.24
CA LEU A 224 -3.42 -5.06 -20.22
C LEU A 224 -2.96 -3.66 -20.62
N LEU A 225 -1.80 -3.50 -21.25
CA LEU A 225 -1.35 -2.21 -21.75
C LEU A 225 -2.28 -1.69 -22.86
N ARG A 226 -2.70 -2.57 -23.78
CA ARG A 226 -3.57 -2.21 -24.91
C ARG A 226 -4.96 -1.76 -24.43
N ASP A 227 -5.58 -2.54 -23.56
CA ASP A 227 -7.01 -2.36 -23.25
C ASP A 227 -7.25 -1.68 -21.89
N ALA A 228 -6.22 -1.62 -21.02
CA ALA A 228 -6.29 -1.02 -19.69
C ALA A 228 -4.96 -0.34 -19.25
N PRO A 229 -4.42 0.60 -20.04
CA PRO A 229 -3.06 1.13 -19.90
C PRO A 229 -2.71 1.68 -18.50
N ARG A 230 -3.68 2.24 -17.76
CA ARG A 230 -3.45 2.78 -16.39
C ARG A 230 -3.03 1.72 -15.38
N LEU A 231 -3.31 0.44 -15.65
CA LEU A 231 -2.92 -0.67 -14.78
C LEU A 231 -1.43 -0.97 -14.80
N ILE A 232 -0.72 -0.54 -15.84
CA ILE A 232 0.71 -0.79 -15.99
C ILE A 232 1.50 0.24 -15.17
N GLY A 233 2.21 -0.23 -14.15
CA GLY A 233 3.17 0.56 -13.39
C GLY A 233 4.62 0.31 -13.84
N GLU A 234 5.56 1.01 -13.23
CA GLU A 234 7.00 1.00 -13.60
C GLU A 234 7.61 -0.41 -13.66
N ARG A 235 7.42 -1.24 -12.62
CA ARG A 235 7.93 -2.63 -12.64
C ARG A 235 7.28 -3.49 -13.71
N ALA A 236 5.99 -3.28 -13.98
CA ALA A 236 5.30 -3.98 -15.06
C ALA A 236 5.89 -3.57 -16.41
N ALA A 237 6.13 -2.28 -16.63
CA ALA A 237 6.77 -1.76 -17.83
C ALA A 237 8.16 -2.37 -18.07
N VAL A 238 8.99 -2.49 -17.02
CA VAL A 238 10.30 -3.17 -17.12
C VAL A 238 10.17 -4.64 -17.53
N ALA A 239 9.14 -5.34 -17.07
CA ALA A 239 8.89 -6.70 -17.51
C ALA A 239 8.48 -6.77 -18.99
N LEU A 240 7.69 -5.81 -19.47
CA LEU A 240 7.27 -5.71 -20.88
C LEU A 240 8.42 -5.34 -21.82
N LEU A 241 9.41 -4.56 -21.36
CA LEU A 241 10.63 -4.22 -22.13
C LEU A 241 11.46 -5.45 -22.54
N ARG A 242 11.20 -6.64 -22.00
CA ARG A 242 11.80 -7.90 -22.47
C ARG A 242 11.28 -8.35 -23.83
N ARG A 243 10.16 -7.80 -24.31
CA ARG A 243 9.58 -8.04 -25.66
C ARG A 243 9.35 -6.69 -26.35
N PRO A 244 10.43 -5.96 -26.68
CA PRO A 244 10.32 -4.53 -26.98
C PRO A 244 9.63 -4.24 -28.33
N ALA A 245 9.72 -5.14 -29.32
CA ALA A 245 8.97 -5.01 -30.58
C ALA A 245 7.45 -5.07 -30.35
N GLU A 246 6.96 -6.10 -29.66
CA GLU A 246 5.53 -6.24 -29.34
C GLU A 246 5.01 -5.11 -28.45
N LEU A 247 5.86 -4.61 -27.53
CA LEU A 247 5.53 -3.44 -26.71
C LEU A 247 5.36 -2.19 -27.58
N LEU A 248 6.29 -1.94 -28.50
CA LEU A 248 6.22 -0.79 -29.42
C LEU A 248 4.97 -0.85 -30.29
N ASP A 249 4.63 -2.02 -30.83
CA ASP A 249 3.42 -2.21 -31.65
C ASP A 249 2.15 -1.88 -30.87
N VAL A 250 2.07 -2.25 -29.58
CA VAL A 250 0.95 -1.84 -28.72
C VAL A 250 0.95 -0.33 -28.50
N LEU A 251 2.11 0.27 -28.20
CA LEU A 251 2.22 1.71 -27.95
C LEU A 251 1.86 2.57 -29.18
N ARG A 252 2.17 2.10 -30.41
CA ARG A 252 1.78 2.76 -31.67
C ARG A 252 0.27 2.93 -31.81
N GLY A 253 -0.49 1.94 -31.35
CA GLY A 253 -1.95 1.96 -31.33
C GLY A 253 -2.56 2.79 -30.18
N LEU A 254 -1.78 3.19 -29.18
CA LEU A 254 -2.27 3.89 -28.00
C LEU A 254 -2.16 5.42 -28.13
N ARG A 255 -3.14 6.11 -27.55
CA ARG A 255 -3.23 7.57 -27.44
C ARG A 255 -3.28 8.00 -25.98
N ALA A 256 -2.95 9.26 -25.73
CA ALA A 256 -2.88 9.86 -24.41
C ALA A 256 -4.23 9.75 -23.72
N LEU A 257 -4.21 9.41 -22.43
CA LEU A 257 -5.43 9.17 -21.67
C LEU A 257 -5.99 10.49 -21.15
N SER A 258 -7.32 10.63 -21.25
CA SER A 258 -8.09 11.80 -20.84
C SER A 258 -7.76 12.28 -19.40
N PRO A 259 -7.77 13.60 -19.11
CA PRO A 259 -8.37 14.67 -19.93
C PRO A 259 -7.48 15.12 -21.10
N VAL A 260 -7.98 14.97 -22.33
CA VAL A 260 -7.45 15.63 -23.54
C VAL A 260 -8.30 16.89 -23.77
N PRO A 261 -7.72 18.06 -24.07
CA PRO A 261 -8.50 19.28 -24.32
C PRO A 261 -9.50 19.11 -25.48
N PRO A 262 -10.71 19.69 -25.42
CA PRO A 262 -11.64 19.65 -26.55
C PRO A 262 -11.04 20.38 -27.76
N GLY A 263 -11.05 19.75 -28.94
CA GLY A 263 -10.49 20.31 -30.16
C GLY A 263 -9.02 19.99 -30.43
N GLU A 264 -8.33 19.29 -29.52
CA GLU A 264 -6.97 18.76 -29.75
C GLU A 264 -7.02 17.23 -29.92
N GLU A 265 -6.30 16.70 -30.90
CA GLU A 265 -6.07 15.27 -31.01
C GLU A 265 -5.28 14.77 -29.79
N ALA A 266 -5.70 13.63 -29.24
CA ALA A 266 -4.98 12.98 -28.15
C ALA A 266 -3.56 12.62 -28.62
N GLY A 267 -2.54 13.22 -27.99
CA GLY A 267 -1.14 12.91 -28.28
C GLY A 267 -0.77 11.43 -28.04
N PRO A 268 0.47 11.00 -28.29
CA PRO A 268 0.89 9.62 -28.06
C PRO A 268 0.81 9.24 -26.57
N PHE A 269 0.44 7.99 -26.28
CA PHE A 269 0.51 7.46 -24.91
C PHE A 269 1.96 7.33 -24.42
N GLU A 270 2.20 7.73 -23.16
CA GLU A 270 3.51 7.65 -22.51
C GLU A 270 3.49 6.64 -21.35
N LEU A 271 4.42 5.69 -21.38
CA LEU A 271 4.61 4.66 -20.37
C LEU A 271 5.76 5.04 -19.43
N THR A 272 5.59 4.91 -18.11
CA THR A 272 6.66 5.22 -17.15
C THR A 272 7.51 4.00 -16.79
N VAL A 273 8.83 4.18 -16.72
CA VAL A 273 9.83 3.16 -16.33
C VAL A 273 10.71 3.69 -15.19
N PRO A 274 11.30 2.85 -14.32
CA PRO A 274 12.23 3.34 -13.32
C PRO A 274 13.53 3.85 -13.98
N ALA A 275 14.13 4.88 -13.41
CA ALA A 275 15.43 5.38 -13.84
C ALA A 275 16.57 4.40 -13.48
N GLY A 276 17.69 4.48 -14.22
CA GLY A 276 18.87 3.67 -13.97
C GLY A 276 18.95 2.37 -14.78
N PRO A 277 19.99 1.55 -14.54
CA PRO A 277 20.35 0.47 -15.44
C PRO A 277 19.28 -0.63 -15.50
N LEU A 278 18.94 -1.05 -16.72
CA LEU A 278 18.12 -2.23 -16.96
C LEU A 278 18.95 -3.51 -16.88
N GLY A 279 18.30 -4.65 -16.62
CA GLY A 279 18.96 -5.94 -16.61
C GLY A 279 19.55 -6.29 -17.99
N GLN A 280 20.67 -7.02 -18.01
CA GLN A 280 21.40 -7.37 -19.24
C GLN A 280 20.52 -8.02 -20.32
N ALA A 281 19.61 -8.91 -19.94
CA ALA A 281 18.68 -9.55 -20.87
C ALA A 281 17.72 -8.54 -21.55
N THR A 282 17.26 -7.53 -20.82
CA THR A 282 16.41 -6.46 -21.35
C THR A 282 17.21 -5.54 -22.28
N VAL A 283 18.44 -5.19 -21.91
CA VAL A 283 19.33 -4.37 -22.75
C VAL A 283 19.67 -5.08 -24.06
N ALA A 284 19.97 -6.37 -24.02
CA ALA A 284 20.23 -7.17 -25.21
C ALA A 284 19.00 -7.20 -26.15
N ALA A 285 17.80 -7.38 -25.61
CA ALA A 285 16.56 -7.34 -26.39
C ALA A 285 16.31 -5.96 -27.04
N LEU A 286 16.56 -4.87 -26.31
CA LEU A 286 16.41 -3.50 -26.82
C LEU A 286 17.41 -3.18 -27.93
N ARG A 287 18.66 -3.62 -27.80
CA ARG A 287 19.71 -3.42 -28.83
C ARG A 287 19.49 -4.23 -30.10
N ALA A 288 18.68 -5.29 -30.04
CA ALA A 288 18.30 -6.07 -31.22
C ALA A 288 17.22 -5.39 -32.07
N LEU A 289 16.58 -4.32 -31.59
CA LEU A 289 15.63 -3.54 -32.37
C LEU A 289 16.33 -2.71 -33.46
N PRO A 290 15.66 -2.44 -34.60
CA PRO A 290 16.08 -1.39 -35.51
C PRO A 290 16.22 -0.04 -34.79
N ALA A 291 17.22 0.74 -35.19
CA ALA A 291 17.45 2.08 -34.66
C ALA A 291 16.19 2.98 -34.61
N PRO A 292 15.34 3.07 -35.67
CA PRO A 292 14.13 3.90 -35.61
C PRO A 292 13.12 3.41 -34.56
N ASP A 293 12.99 2.10 -34.38
CA ASP A 293 12.07 1.52 -33.40
C ASP A 293 12.54 1.80 -31.97
N LEU A 294 13.85 1.75 -31.72
CA LEU A 294 14.41 2.10 -30.41
C LEU A 294 14.22 3.59 -30.07
N VAL A 295 14.37 4.47 -31.06
CA VAL A 295 14.09 5.91 -30.92
C VAL A 295 12.62 6.13 -30.57
N GLU A 296 11.70 5.52 -31.32
CA GLU A 296 10.27 5.64 -31.05
C GLU A 296 9.91 5.10 -29.66
N LEU A 297 10.48 3.97 -29.25
CA LEU A 297 10.25 3.39 -27.93
C LEU A 297 10.75 4.32 -26.81
N ALA A 298 11.89 4.99 -26.98
CA ALA A 298 12.41 5.98 -26.04
C ALA A 298 11.53 7.25 -25.96
N THR A 299 10.88 7.63 -27.05
CA THR A 299 9.88 8.71 -27.04
C THR A 299 8.65 8.35 -26.22
N ARG A 300 8.21 7.08 -26.32
CA ARG A 300 6.99 6.57 -25.68
C ARG A 300 7.21 6.08 -24.25
N CYS A 301 8.43 5.72 -23.85
CA CYS A 301 8.75 5.23 -22.51
C CYS A 301 9.65 6.22 -21.77
N ARG A 302 9.18 6.77 -20.65
CA ARG A 302 9.90 7.80 -19.89
C ARG A 302 10.30 7.33 -18.50
N ALA A 303 11.52 7.63 -18.10
CA ALA A 303 11.96 7.40 -16.74
C ALA A 303 11.16 8.25 -15.74
N THR A 304 10.68 7.63 -14.67
CA THR A 304 10.09 8.34 -13.55
C THR A 304 11.18 9.19 -12.90
N GLY A 305 11.08 10.50 -13.06
CA GLY A 305 11.87 11.44 -12.26
C GLY A 305 11.12 11.76 -10.98
N GLY A 306 11.80 11.63 -9.83
CA GLY A 306 11.31 12.21 -8.58
C GLY A 306 11.01 13.68 -8.82
N HIS A 307 9.72 14.04 -8.88
CA HIS A 307 9.36 15.44 -8.92
C HIS A 307 9.77 16.04 -7.57
N LEU A 308 10.39 17.22 -7.57
CA LEU A 308 10.64 18.05 -6.37
C LEU A 308 9.33 18.58 -5.72
N ARG A 309 8.26 17.80 -5.77
CA ARG A 309 7.01 18.05 -5.04
C ARG A 309 7.17 17.75 -3.54
N ALA A 310 8.15 16.92 -3.17
CA ALA A 310 8.45 16.58 -1.78
C ALA A 310 9.96 16.49 -1.55
N PRO A 311 10.45 16.85 -0.36
CA PRO A 311 11.86 16.70 0.00
C PRO A 311 12.25 15.22 0.07
N GLY A 312 13.44 14.89 -0.41
CA GLY A 312 13.92 13.51 -0.54
C GLY A 312 15.15 13.36 -1.44
N ARG A 313 15.63 12.12 -1.58
CA ARG A 313 16.72 11.77 -2.51
C ARG A 313 16.34 12.17 -3.94
N GLN A 314 17.26 12.83 -4.63
CA GLN A 314 17.17 13.12 -6.06
C GLN A 314 17.68 11.91 -6.85
N GLU A 315 16.85 11.40 -7.75
CA GLU A 315 17.25 10.30 -8.64
C GLU A 315 18.06 10.86 -9.82
N VAL A 316 19.36 10.59 -9.78
CA VAL A 316 20.35 11.06 -10.76
C VAL A 316 20.69 10.00 -11.81
N ALA A 317 20.12 8.81 -11.69
CA ALA A 317 20.31 7.76 -12.67
C ALA A 317 19.68 8.17 -14.01
N ALA A 318 20.39 7.92 -15.11
CA ALA A 318 19.92 8.26 -16.45
C ALA A 318 18.65 7.49 -16.82
N ASP A 319 17.84 8.08 -17.70
CA ASP A 319 16.77 7.38 -18.39
C ASP A 319 17.36 6.20 -19.17
N PRO A 320 16.94 4.95 -18.88
CA PRO A 320 17.58 3.78 -19.45
C PRO A 320 17.37 3.63 -20.96
N LEU A 321 16.30 4.17 -21.54
CA LEU A 321 16.07 4.07 -22.98
C LEU A 321 16.85 5.16 -23.71
N LEU A 322 16.83 6.39 -23.22
CA LEU A 322 17.65 7.46 -23.79
C LEU A 322 19.14 7.10 -23.74
N ALA A 323 19.62 6.49 -22.65
CA ALA A 323 21.01 6.06 -22.50
C ALA A 323 21.47 5.02 -23.57
N LEU A 324 20.55 4.36 -24.28
CA LEU A 324 20.87 3.42 -25.36
C LEU A 324 21.00 4.09 -26.74
N LEU A 325 20.54 5.33 -26.90
CA LEU A 325 20.57 6.06 -28.16
C LEU A 325 21.91 6.79 -28.39
N PRO A 326 22.25 7.18 -29.64
CA PRO A 326 23.36 8.10 -29.92
C PRO A 326 23.13 9.49 -29.31
N PRO A 327 24.18 10.24 -28.93
CA PRO A 327 24.07 11.56 -28.28
C PRO A 327 23.16 12.57 -28.99
N ALA A 328 23.26 12.66 -30.33
CA ALA A 328 22.44 13.58 -31.13
C ALA A 328 20.92 13.28 -31.00
N GLU A 329 20.54 12.00 -30.97
CA GLU A 329 19.15 11.60 -30.80
C GLU A 329 18.66 11.83 -29.36
N ARG A 330 19.52 11.62 -28.35
CA ARG A 330 19.18 11.96 -26.95
C ARG A 330 18.87 13.44 -26.81
N ARG A 331 19.74 14.31 -27.36
CA ARG A 331 19.56 15.77 -27.35
C ARG A 331 18.27 16.16 -28.06
N ARG A 332 18.04 15.65 -29.27
CA ARG A 332 16.83 15.89 -30.05
C ARG A 332 15.56 15.51 -29.27
N LEU A 333 15.48 14.28 -28.74
CA LEU A 333 14.30 13.82 -28.02
C LEU A 333 14.05 14.62 -26.74
N VAL A 334 15.10 14.97 -25.99
CA VAL A 334 14.94 15.82 -24.79
C VAL A 334 14.51 17.24 -25.18
N SER A 335 14.97 17.79 -26.32
CA SER A 335 14.48 19.07 -26.87
C SER A 335 12.99 19.00 -27.20
N GLU A 336 12.57 17.94 -27.90
CA GLU A 336 11.17 17.72 -28.27
C GLU A 336 10.29 17.53 -27.03
N GLN A 337 10.75 16.79 -26.02
CA GLN A 337 10.06 16.60 -24.74
C GLN A 337 9.95 17.89 -23.93
N ALA A 338 10.97 18.73 -23.98
CA ALA A 338 10.94 20.06 -23.42
C ALA A 338 9.93 20.97 -24.14
N GLY A 339 9.83 20.82 -25.46
CA GLY A 339 9.02 21.62 -26.39
C GLY A 339 9.36 23.12 -26.37
N ASP A 340 8.70 23.89 -27.25
CA ASP A 340 8.63 25.37 -27.16
C ASP A 340 7.78 25.85 -25.96
N CYS A 341 7.22 24.89 -25.23
CA CYS A 341 6.08 25.03 -24.34
C CYS A 341 6.52 24.99 -22.88
N THR A 342 6.65 26.18 -22.32
CA THR A 342 7.39 26.51 -21.10
C THR A 342 6.80 26.06 -19.73
N GLY A 343 6.09 24.93 -19.68
CA GLY A 343 5.39 24.44 -18.47
C GLY A 343 5.79 23.03 -17.98
N HIS A 344 6.39 22.19 -18.82
CA HIS A 344 6.79 20.84 -18.41
C HIS A 344 8.21 20.83 -17.82
N ARG A 345 8.35 20.27 -16.62
CA ARG A 345 9.68 20.03 -16.02
C ARG A 345 10.26 18.77 -16.67
N VAL A 346 11.40 18.90 -17.34
CA VAL A 346 12.17 17.75 -17.82
C VAL A 346 12.60 16.93 -16.60
N PRO A 347 12.31 15.62 -16.53
CA PRO A 347 12.77 14.76 -15.45
C PRO A 347 14.29 14.78 -15.33
N LEU A 348 14.83 14.76 -14.10
CA LEU A 348 16.27 14.73 -13.88
C LEU A 348 16.94 13.52 -14.56
N ALA A 349 16.26 12.38 -14.61
CA ALA A 349 16.73 11.19 -15.32
C ALA A 349 16.93 11.42 -16.83
N ALA A 350 16.07 12.22 -17.48
CA ALA A 350 16.22 12.57 -18.89
C ALA A 350 17.42 13.52 -19.10
N LEU A 351 17.58 14.52 -18.22
CA LEU A 351 18.76 15.38 -18.23
C LEU A 351 20.05 14.59 -17.96
N ALA A 352 20.01 13.60 -17.07
CA ALA A 352 21.13 12.73 -16.76
C ALA A 352 21.55 11.81 -17.92
N ALA A 353 20.70 11.63 -18.94
CA ALA A 353 21.03 10.87 -20.15
C ALA A 353 21.75 11.72 -21.22
N LEU A 354 21.70 13.05 -21.12
CA LEU A 354 22.35 13.97 -22.06
C LEU A 354 23.87 14.05 -21.84
N GLU A 355 24.58 14.49 -22.88
CA GLU A 355 25.98 14.89 -22.75
C GLU A 355 26.09 16.13 -21.83
N PRO A 356 27.20 16.29 -21.09
CA PRO A 356 27.33 17.37 -20.11
C PRO A 356 27.10 18.79 -20.66
N ALA A 357 27.57 19.07 -21.88
CA ALA A 357 27.39 20.37 -22.54
C ALA A 357 25.93 20.65 -22.89
N ASP A 358 25.24 19.65 -23.46
CA ASP A 358 23.81 19.76 -23.78
C ASP A 358 23.00 19.99 -22.50
N ARG A 359 23.27 19.18 -21.46
CA ARG A 359 22.60 19.29 -20.17
C ARG A 359 22.76 20.69 -19.55
N ALA A 360 23.96 21.28 -19.64
CA ALA A 360 24.26 22.63 -19.19
C ALA A 360 23.40 23.66 -19.93
N GLU A 361 23.42 23.65 -21.26
CA GLU A 361 22.65 24.56 -22.11
C GLU A 361 21.14 24.48 -21.80
N PHE A 362 20.60 23.27 -21.62
CA PHE A 362 19.20 23.06 -21.26
C PHE A 362 18.83 23.65 -19.89
N SER A 363 19.71 23.51 -18.92
CA SER A 363 19.52 24.04 -17.56
C SER A 363 19.71 25.56 -17.52
N ASP A 364 20.71 26.11 -18.20
CA ASP A 364 21.02 27.54 -18.27
C ASP A 364 19.86 28.34 -18.88
N ALA A 365 19.32 27.87 -20.01
CA ALA A 365 18.16 28.50 -20.66
C ALA A 365 16.92 28.60 -19.74
N ARG A 366 16.86 27.78 -18.69
CA ARG A 366 15.76 27.76 -17.72
C ARG A 366 16.10 28.48 -16.43
N LEU A 367 17.37 28.78 -16.15
CA LEU A 367 17.79 29.35 -14.89
C LEU A 367 17.14 30.72 -14.64
N GLU A 368 17.24 31.63 -15.61
CA GLU A 368 16.72 32.99 -15.49
C GLU A 368 15.20 33.02 -15.31
N ARG A 369 14.49 32.09 -15.96
CA ARG A 369 13.05 31.94 -15.82
C ARG A 369 12.62 31.63 -14.38
N TRP A 370 13.40 30.83 -13.66
CA TRP A 370 13.03 30.32 -12.33
C TRP A 370 13.74 30.99 -11.17
N LYS A 371 14.56 32.02 -11.43
CA LYS A 371 15.35 32.79 -10.44
C LYS A 371 14.53 33.29 -9.25
N ARG A 372 13.26 33.66 -9.47
CA ARG A 372 12.33 34.14 -8.42
C ARG A 372 11.57 33.03 -7.67
N ARG A 373 11.78 31.76 -8.01
CA ARG A 373 11.07 30.59 -7.44
C ARG A 373 12.09 29.58 -6.89
N PRO A 374 12.54 29.71 -5.63
CA PRO A 374 13.66 28.96 -5.07
C PRO A 374 13.64 27.44 -5.29
N VAL A 375 12.50 26.78 -5.09
CA VAL A 375 12.39 25.31 -5.29
C VAL A 375 12.55 24.91 -6.77
N HIS A 376 12.12 25.76 -7.70
CA HIS A 376 12.28 25.51 -9.13
C HIS A 376 13.70 25.85 -9.58
N LEU A 377 14.29 26.91 -9.02
CA LEU A 377 15.68 27.26 -9.23
C LEU A 377 16.60 26.11 -8.80
N ILE A 378 16.40 25.57 -7.59
CA ILE A 378 17.13 24.39 -7.10
C ILE A 378 16.95 23.20 -8.05
N ALA A 379 15.73 22.95 -8.54
CA ALA A 379 15.45 21.86 -9.47
C ALA A 379 16.27 21.92 -10.77
N VAL A 380 16.39 23.12 -11.32
CA VAL A 380 17.06 23.35 -12.61
C VAL A 380 18.57 23.40 -12.43
N ALA A 381 19.05 24.00 -11.33
CA ALA A 381 20.46 24.13 -11.02
C ALA A 381 21.18 22.78 -10.89
N VAL A 382 20.49 21.71 -10.47
CA VAL A 382 21.08 20.36 -10.41
C VAL A 382 21.64 19.87 -11.76
N GLY A 383 21.03 20.28 -12.88
CA GLY A 383 21.46 19.88 -14.22
C GLY A 383 22.69 20.62 -14.77
N LEU A 384 23.07 21.75 -14.16
CA LEU A 384 24.21 22.55 -14.60
C LEU A 384 25.55 21.86 -14.36
N PRO A 385 26.64 22.34 -15.00
CA PRO A 385 27.99 22.01 -14.57
C PRO A 385 28.15 22.39 -13.09
N LEU A 386 28.87 21.56 -12.33
CA LEU A 386 29.01 21.76 -10.89
C LEU A 386 29.55 23.16 -10.53
N ALA A 387 30.49 23.69 -11.33
CA ALA A 387 31.07 25.03 -11.11
C ALA A 387 30.02 26.15 -11.12
N ASP A 388 28.98 26.03 -11.96
CA ASP A 388 27.93 27.02 -12.10
C ASP A 388 26.76 26.75 -11.14
N ALA A 389 26.47 25.47 -10.89
CA ALA A 389 25.43 25.04 -9.95
C ALA A 389 25.78 25.36 -8.50
N GLU A 390 27.06 25.19 -8.12
CA GLU A 390 27.52 25.23 -6.74
C GLU A 390 27.25 26.59 -6.07
N PRO A 391 27.60 27.75 -6.65
CA PRO A 391 27.27 29.06 -6.06
C PRO A 391 25.77 29.22 -5.78
N ILE A 392 24.92 28.80 -6.72
CA ILE A 392 23.45 28.93 -6.65
C ILE A 392 22.89 28.02 -5.55
N LEU A 393 23.28 26.74 -5.57
CA LEU A 393 22.79 25.77 -4.60
C LEU A 393 23.33 26.06 -3.19
N ARG A 394 24.57 26.55 -3.06
CA ARG A 394 25.11 27.03 -1.78
C ARG A 394 24.38 28.25 -1.25
N GLU A 395 24.07 29.22 -2.10
CA GLU A 395 23.26 30.38 -1.70
C GLU A 395 21.92 29.90 -1.11
N GLN A 396 21.22 29.00 -1.80
CA GLN A 396 19.96 28.45 -1.32
C GLN A 396 20.10 27.60 -0.06
N ALA A 397 21.20 26.84 0.07
CA ALA A 397 21.54 26.05 1.25
C ALA A 397 21.91 26.93 2.47
N SER A 398 22.32 28.17 2.24
CA SER A 398 22.69 29.12 3.29
C SER A 398 21.51 29.88 3.90
N GLN A 399 20.35 29.88 3.23
CA GLN A 399 19.15 30.63 3.59
C GLN A 399 18.58 30.22 4.97
N HIS A 400 17.95 31.18 5.65
CA HIS A 400 17.33 30.97 6.96
C HIS A 400 16.13 30.00 6.92
N ARG A 401 15.49 29.80 5.75
CA ARG A 401 14.30 28.96 5.60
C ARG A 401 14.66 27.48 5.46
N ILE A 402 14.18 26.65 6.39
CA ILE A 402 14.40 25.20 6.41
C ILE A 402 14.04 24.52 5.08
N HIS A 403 12.89 24.84 4.50
CA HIS A 403 12.43 24.18 3.27
C HIS A 403 13.40 24.39 2.10
N GLN A 404 14.06 25.56 1.98
CA GLN A 404 15.07 25.77 0.96
C GLN A 404 16.30 24.89 1.20
N ARG A 405 16.81 24.85 2.43
CA ARG A 405 17.99 24.04 2.80
C ARG A 405 17.76 22.54 2.61
N VAL A 406 16.56 22.08 2.97
CA VAL A 406 16.11 20.69 2.79
C VAL A 406 16.14 20.25 1.32
N PHE A 407 15.89 21.16 0.37
CA PHE A 407 16.00 20.85 -1.06
C PHE A 407 17.42 21.09 -1.60
N ALA A 408 18.09 22.14 -1.15
CA ALA A 408 19.36 22.61 -1.72
C ALA A 408 20.55 21.69 -1.40
N TRP A 409 20.67 21.16 -0.17
CA TRP A 409 21.78 20.26 0.18
C TRP A 409 21.75 18.93 -0.59
N PRO A 410 20.62 18.20 -0.64
CA PRO A 410 20.52 17.02 -1.49
C PRO A 410 20.73 17.32 -2.98
N ALA A 411 20.24 18.47 -3.46
CA ALA A 411 20.45 18.92 -4.84
C ALA A 411 21.92 19.17 -5.16
N LEU A 412 22.69 19.79 -4.25
CA LEU A 412 24.12 20.01 -4.44
C LEU A 412 24.90 18.69 -4.54
N LEU A 413 24.62 17.75 -3.64
CA LEU A 413 25.19 16.40 -3.71
C LEU A 413 24.75 15.64 -4.98
N ALA A 414 23.51 15.80 -5.41
CA ALA A 414 23.00 15.20 -6.64
C ALA A 414 23.69 15.78 -7.89
N CYS A 415 23.96 17.09 -7.93
CA CYS A 415 24.72 17.73 -9.01
C CYS A 415 26.16 17.18 -9.09
N ALA A 416 26.81 17.04 -7.93
CA ALA A 416 28.14 16.42 -7.86
C ALA A 416 28.11 14.93 -8.27
N GLU A 417 27.06 14.20 -7.88
CA GLU A 417 26.84 12.81 -8.29
C GLU A 417 26.64 12.67 -9.81
N LEU A 418 25.93 13.62 -10.42
CA LEU A 418 25.73 13.73 -11.88
C LEU A 418 26.99 14.10 -12.65
N LYS A 419 27.87 14.95 -12.08
CA LYS A 419 29.21 15.19 -12.64
C LYS A 419 30.01 13.88 -12.63
N GLY A 420 29.85 13.09 -11.59
CA GLY A 420 30.44 11.77 -11.51
C GLY A 420 31.95 11.77 -11.32
N ASP A 421 32.54 12.91 -10.99
CA ASP A 421 33.95 13.06 -10.63
C ASP A 421 34.11 12.73 -9.14
N PRO A 422 34.91 11.70 -8.77
CA PRO A 422 35.06 11.30 -7.38
C PRO A 422 35.68 12.38 -6.48
N ASP A 423 36.66 13.15 -6.96
CA ASP A 423 37.39 14.15 -6.16
C ASP A 423 36.51 15.38 -5.91
N GLU A 424 35.74 15.77 -6.92
CA GLU A 424 34.78 16.87 -6.79
C GLU A 424 33.59 16.50 -5.91
N PHE A 425 33.09 15.26 -6.03
CA PHE A 425 32.07 14.75 -5.12
C PHE A 425 32.57 14.75 -3.66
N ALA A 426 33.82 14.32 -3.44
CA ALA A 426 34.47 14.35 -2.14
C ALA A 426 34.58 15.78 -1.57
N ARG A 427 35.01 16.74 -2.39
CA ARG A 427 35.10 18.17 -2.03
C ARG A 427 33.73 18.74 -1.64
N ILE A 428 32.69 18.46 -2.42
CA ILE A 428 31.33 18.91 -2.12
C ILE A 428 30.83 18.29 -0.83
N ALA A 429 31.01 16.99 -0.64
CA ALA A 429 30.59 16.30 0.57
C ALA A 429 31.29 16.85 1.83
N LEU A 430 32.58 17.22 1.74
CA LEU A 430 33.29 17.95 2.81
C LEU A 430 32.64 19.30 3.10
N SER A 431 32.26 20.06 2.07
CA SER A 431 31.61 21.37 2.23
C SER A 431 30.20 21.30 2.83
N CYS A 432 29.60 20.12 2.93
CA CYS A 432 28.29 19.90 3.53
C CYS A 432 28.31 19.86 5.07
N GLU A 433 29.42 20.19 5.74
CA GLU A 433 29.56 20.18 7.20
C GLU A 433 28.36 20.84 7.93
N ARG A 434 27.93 22.01 7.45
CA ARG A 434 26.77 22.72 8.00
C ARG A 434 25.49 21.89 7.98
N ALA A 435 25.28 21.03 6.98
CA ALA A 435 24.12 20.16 6.88
C ALA A 435 24.10 19.08 7.97
N TRP A 436 25.26 18.62 8.45
CA TRP A 436 25.35 17.66 9.54
C TRP A 436 24.87 18.28 10.86
N HIS A 437 25.19 19.55 11.09
CA HIS A 437 24.81 20.31 12.29
C HIS A 437 23.44 21.02 12.20
N ASP A 438 22.74 20.95 11.07
CA ASP A 438 21.41 21.54 10.88
C ASP A 438 20.31 20.68 11.53
N GLN A 439 19.05 21.11 11.40
CA GLN A 439 17.87 20.40 11.89
C GLN A 439 17.75 19.00 11.27
N GLU A 440 17.15 18.08 12.03
CA GLU A 440 16.94 16.68 11.67
C GLU A 440 16.44 16.45 10.22
N GLU A 441 15.50 17.24 9.70
CA GLU A 441 15.01 17.07 8.32
C GLU A 441 16.12 17.31 7.28
N VAL A 442 16.92 18.36 7.46
CA VAL A 442 18.03 18.70 6.57
C VAL A 442 19.11 17.63 6.64
N ARG A 443 19.52 17.25 7.86
CA ARG A 443 20.52 16.21 8.12
C ARG A 443 20.10 14.89 7.48
N ARG A 444 18.86 14.46 7.73
CA ARG A 444 18.28 13.22 7.20
C ARG A 444 18.32 13.17 5.68
N TYR A 445 17.78 14.19 4.99
CA TYR A 445 17.68 14.14 3.53
C TYR A 445 19.05 14.26 2.84
N THR A 446 19.99 14.99 3.45
CA THR A 446 21.38 15.06 2.98
C THR A 446 22.08 13.71 3.12
N LEU A 447 21.95 13.06 4.30
CA LEU A 447 22.46 11.70 4.52
C LEU A 447 21.79 10.67 3.61
N GLN A 448 20.50 10.81 3.30
CA GLN A 448 19.80 9.92 2.35
C GLN A 448 20.33 10.06 0.92
N GLN A 449 20.71 11.27 0.49
CA GLN A 449 21.37 11.44 -0.81
C GLN A 449 22.73 10.71 -0.82
N LEU A 450 23.60 10.98 0.18
CA LEU A 450 24.90 10.30 0.31
C LEU A 450 24.74 8.77 0.39
N ALA A 451 23.83 8.28 1.24
CA ALA A 451 23.58 6.87 1.44
C ALA A 451 23.02 6.18 0.19
N GLY A 452 22.52 6.92 -0.80
CA GLY A 452 22.03 6.44 -2.08
C GLY A 452 23.03 6.56 -3.25
N THR A 453 24.18 7.19 -3.04
CA THR A 453 25.17 7.47 -4.09
C THR A 453 25.84 6.20 -4.64
N ALA A 454 26.28 6.21 -5.90
CA ALA A 454 27.01 5.10 -6.52
C ALA A 454 28.30 4.70 -5.75
N ALA A 455 28.60 3.39 -5.70
CA ALA A 455 29.73 2.84 -4.92
C ALA A 455 31.11 3.41 -5.32
N ARG A 456 31.28 3.78 -6.60
CA ARG A 456 32.50 4.42 -7.12
C ARG A 456 32.77 5.80 -6.50
N LEU A 457 31.72 6.59 -6.21
CA LEU A 457 31.87 7.92 -5.62
C LEU A 457 32.00 7.83 -4.09
N LEU A 458 31.32 6.87 -3.46
CA LEU A 458 31.52 6.55 -2.04
C LEU A 458 32.97 6.15 -1.73
N THR A 459 33.74 5.72 -2.73
CA THR A 459 35.17 5.39 -2.59
C THR A 459 36.02 6.62 -2.35
N ALA A 460 35.73 7.75 -3.00
CA ALA A 460 36.48 8.99 -2.83
C ALA A 460 36.02 9.82 -1.63
N LEU A 461 34.89 9.47 -1.01
CA LEU A 461 34.35 10.20 0.13
C LEU A 461 35.40 10.32 1.25
N PRO A 462 35.73 11.51 1.77
CA PRO A 462 36.80 11.62 2.76
C PRO A 462 36.38 10.95 4.08
N GLU A 463 37.33 10.31 4.77
CA GLU A 463 37.05 9.68 6.06
C GLU A 463 36.52 10.69 7.09
N GLN A 464 36.95 11.94 6.99
CA GLN A 464 36.43 13.05 7.78
C GLN A 464 34.91 13.19 7.62
N VAL A 465 34.36 13.13 6.39
CA VAL A 465 32.90 13.24 6.18
C VAL A 465 32.18 12.07 6.85
N LEU A 466 32.70 10.85 6.70
CA LEU A 466 32.12 9.68 7.35
C LEU A 466 32.13 9.83 8.87
N ARG A 467 33.22 10.33 9.44
CA ARG A 467 33.39 10.56 10.87
C ARG A 467 32.45 11.66 11.37
N ASP A 468 32.52 12.86 10.80
CA ASP A 468 31.81 14.05 11.29
C ASP A 468 30.29 13.90 11.15
N ALA A 469 29.82 13.38 9.99
CA ALA A 469 28.40 13.15 9.77
C ALA A 469 27.85 12.06 10.71
N THR A 470 28.66 11.03 11.01
CA THR A 470 28.28 9.95 11.94
C THR A 470 28.26 10.43 13.38
N LEU A 471 29.35 11.05 13.85
CA LEU A 471 29.46 11.53 15.22
C LEU A 471 28.40 12.59 15.51
N THR A 472 28.13 13.51 14.58
CA THR A 472 27.07 14.49 14.73
C THR A 472 25.68 13.84 14.78
N ALA A 473 25.41 12.86 13.91
CA ALA A 473 24.13 12.14 13.94
C ALA A 473 23.91 11.39 15.27
N VAL A 474 24.97 10.79 15.83
CA VAL A 474 24.91 10.07 17.12
C VAL A 474 24.89 11.04 18.31
N GLN A 475 25.57 12.19 18.25
CA GLN A 475 25.63 13.11 19.40
C GLN A 475 24.43 14.07 19.47
N SER A 476 23.84 14.44 18.34
CA SER A 476 22.70 15.36 18.30
C SER A 476 21.44 14.76 18.93
N ARG A 477 20.85 15.47 19.89
CA ARG A 477 19.65 15.01 20.63
C ARG A 477 18.39 14.90 19.76
N ASP A 478 18.29 15.69 18.70
CA ASP A 478 17.13 15.74 17.80
C ASP A 478 17.13 14.63 16.73
N SER A 479 18.23 13.87 16.60
CA SER A 479 18.33 12.75 15.65
C SER A 479 17.27 11.70 15.91
N LYS A 480 16.54 11.33 14.84
CA LYS A 480 15.52 10.28 14.87
C LYS A 480 16.05 8.99 14.24
N ALA A 481 15.25 7.92 14.37
CA ALA A 481 15.61 6.60 13.87
C ALA A 481 15.88 6.60 12.35
N GLU A 482 15.22 7.48 11.58
CA GLU A 482 15.40 7.63 10.15
C GLU A 482 16.76 8.22 9.76
N THR A 483 17.28 9.20 10.51
CA THR A 483 18.65 9.72 10.33
C THR A 483 19.68 8.65 10.64
N LEU A 484 19.56 7.97 11.78
CA LEU A 484 20.47 6.89 12.15
C LEU A 484 20.41 5.73 11.14
N ALA A 485 19.25 5.45 10.55
CA ALA A 485 19.12 4.47 9.48
C ALA A 485 19.82 4.90 8.19
N ALA A 486 19.75 6.18 7.81
CA ALA A 486 20.47 6.73 6.66
C ALA A 486 22.00 6.66 6.89
N THR A 487 22.49 7.05 8.06
CA THR A 487 23.91 6.94 8.45
C THR A 487 24.38 5.49 8.45
N ALA A 488 23.62 4.57 9.05
CA ALA A 488 23.94 3.15 9.04
C ALA A 488 24.00 2.56 7.61
N SER A 489 23.09 3.00 6.72
CA SER A 489 23.09 2.61 5.31
C SER A 489 24.33 3.12 4.57
N LEU A 490 24.71 4.39 4.79
CA LEU A 490 25.94 4.97 4.23
C LEU A 490 27.17 4.16 4.65
N LEU A 491 27.37 3.97 5.96
CA LEU A 491 28.55 3.28 6.50
C LEU A 491 28.63 1.83 6.06
N ARG A 492 27.50 1.11 6.05
CA ARG A 492 27.43 -0.27 5.54
C ARG A 492 27.84 -0.36 4.09
N ARG A 493 27.28 0.49 3.22
CA ARG A 493 27.61 0.48 1.78
C ARG A 493 29.07 0.85 1.55
N THR A 494 29.62 1.78 2.33
CA THR A 494 31.05 2.14 2.28
C THR A 494 31.93 0.96 2.71
N ALA A 495 31.62 0.29 3.81
CA ALA A 495 32.38 -0.86 4.30
C ALA A 495 32.35 -2.03 3.30
N GLU A 496 31.18 -2.39 2.79
CA GLU A 496 31.02 -3.48 1.81
C GLU A 496 31.70 -3.14 0.47
N SER A 497 31.62 -1.89 0.01
CA SER A 497 32.29 -1.41 -1.20
C SER A 497 33.82 -1.39 -1.06
N ALA A 498 34.34 -0.92 0.07
CA ALA A 498 35.79 -0.89 0.35
C ALA A 498 36.37 -2.31 0.43
N ALA A 499 35.69 -3.21 1.14
CA ALA A 499 36.06 -4.62 1.22
C ALA A 499 36.08 -5.29 -0.17
N GLY A 500 35.04 -5.09 -1.00
CA GLY A 500 34.98 -5.65 -2.35
C GLY A 500 36.10 -5.18 -3.30
N ARG A 501 36.80 -4.09 -2.96
CA ARG A 501 37.96 -3.56 -3.70
C ARG A 501 39.31 -3.88 -3.04
N GLY A 502 39.32 -4.57 -1.90
CA GLY A 502 40.53 -4.87 -1.14
C GLY A 502 41.07 -3.73 -0.28
N ASP A 503 40.32 -2.62 -0.13
CA ASP A 503 40.67 -1.48 0.73
C ASP A 503 40.22 -1.78 2.17
N ARG A 504 41.08 -2.50 2.89
CA ARG A 504 40.74 -3.07 4.20
C ARG A 504 40.71 -2.02 5.31
N GLU A 505 41.61 -1.03 5.25
CA GLU A 505 41.70 0.03 6.25
C GLU A 505 40.42 0.87 6.27
N ARG A 506 39.98 1.33 5.10
CA ARG A 506 38.73 2.07 4.96
C ARG A 506 37.50 1.24 5.34
N ALA A 507 37.50 -0.05 5.02
CA ALA A 507 36.44 -0.96 5.46
C ALA A 507 36.37 -1.06 6.99
N ALA A 508 37.53 -1.09 7.67
CA ALA A 508 37.62 -1.06 9.13
C ALA A 508 37.11 0.27 9.70
N THR A 509 37.56 1.41 9.18
CA THR A 509 37.08 2.74 9.60
C THR A 509 35.55 2.84 9.51
N ALA A 510 34.97 2.45 8.37
CA ALA A 510 33.52 2.51 8.17
C ALA A 510 32.75 1.52 9.07
N ALA A 511 33.29 0.32 9.31
CA ALA A 511 32.68 -0.66 10.21
C ALA A 511 32.70 -0.20 11.67
N LEU A 512 33.80 0.42 12.12
CA LEU A 512 33.92 0.96 13.48
C LEU A 512 32.98 2.15 13.72
N LEU A 513 32.83 3.03 12.73
CA LEU A 513 31.81 4.09 12.78
C LEU A 513 30.39 3.51 12.77
N LEU A 514 30.15 2.41 12.02
CA LEU A 514 28.85 1.74 12.01
C LEU A 514 28.50 1.20 13.40
N CYS A 515 29.48 0.63 14.12
CA CYS A 515 29.31 0.20 15.51
C CYS A 515 28.73 1.32 16.37
N GLN A 516 29.26 2.54 16.30
CA GLN A 516 28.77 3.71 17.05
C GLN A 516 27.29 4.00 16.79
N VAL A 517 26.84 3.87 15.52
CA VAL A 517 25.45 4.11 15.14
C VAL A 517 24.52 3.01 15.63
N VAL A 518 24.93 1.75 15.49
CA VAL A 518 24.05 0.62 15.84
C VAL A 518 23.94 0.44 17.36
N THR A 519 24.98 0.81 18.12
CA THR A 519 24.95 0.81 19.60
C THR A 519 24.15 1.97 20.20
N ASP A 520 23.78 2.99 19.41
CA ASP A 520 22.93 4.08 19.89
C ASP A 520 21.52 3.57 20.25
N PRO A 521 21.00 3.85 21.47
CA PRO A 521 19.67 3.39 21.90
C PRO A 521 18.49 3.85 21.03
N ARG A 522 18.66 4.92 20.23
CA ARG A 522 17.63 5.45 19.33
C ARG A 522 17.63 4.74 17.97
N HIS A 523 18.68 3.98 17.65
CA HIS A 523 18.71 3.18 16.45
C HIS A 523 17.67 2.05 16.53
N ARG A 524 16.80 1.95 15.52
CA ARG A 524 15.77 0.91 15.42
C ARG A 524 16.01 -0.08 14.28
N GLY A 525 17.15 0.02 13.60
CA GLY A 525 17.53 -0.90 12.53
C GLY A 525 18.07 -2.23 13.05
N SER A 526 18.22 -3.20 12.16
CA SER A 526 18.74 -4.53 12.50
C SER A 526 20.27 -4.59 12.40
N TYR A 527 20.92 -5.32 13.30
CA TYR A 527 22.33 -5.72 13.26
C TYR A 527 22.59 -6.79 12.19
N ARG A 528 22.41 -6.43 10.91
CA ARG A 528 22.66 -7.35 9.80
C ARG A 528 24.18 -7.55 9.63
N PRO A 529 24.69 -8.79 9.48
CA PRO A 529 26.09 -9.02 9.16
C PRO A 529 26.51 -8.30 7.87
N LEU A 530 27.74 -7.80 7.84
CA LEU A 530 28.36 -7.17 6.67
C LEU A 530 28.68 -8.21 5.61
N ARG A 531 28.51 -7.85 4.34
CA ARG A 531 28.91 -8.68 3.19
C ARG A 531 30.35 -8.39 2.79
N VAL A 532 31.30 -8.94 3.53
CA VAL A 532 32.76 -8.79 3.30
C VAL A 532 33.42 -10.15 3.10
N ASP A 533 34.61 -10.18 2.49
CA ASP A 533 35.44 -11.39 2.46
C ASP A 533 36.15 -11.62 3.81
N LEU A 534 36.76 -12.80 3.96
CA LEU A 534 37.44 -13.21 5.19
C LEU A 534 38.69 -12.35 5.49
N ALA A 535 39.42 -11.90 4.48
CA ALA A 535 40.63 -11.10 4.68
C ALA A 535 40.28 -9.70 5.22
N SER A 536 39.23 -9.08 4.68
CA SER A 536 38.66 -7.84 5.21
C SER A 536 38.10 -8.04 6.61
N ALA A 537 37.36 -9.12 6.88
CA ALA A 537 36.84 -9.41 8.22
C ALA A 537 37.98 -9.51 9.27
N ARG A 538 39.08 -10.21 8.95
CA ARG A 538 40.27 -10.31 9.80
C ARG A 538 40.89 -8.94 10.09
N HIS A 539 41.05 -8.11 9.06
CA HIS A 539 41.63 -6.78 9.22
C HIS A 539 40.74 -5.83 10.03
N ILE A 540 39.41 -5.84 9.78
CA ILE A 540 38.44 -5.06 10.55
C ILE A 540 38.52 -5.43 12.04
N TRP A 541 38.55 -6.74 12.35
CA TRP A 541 38.69 -7.21 13.72
C TRP A 541 40.02 -6.78 14.36
N ALA A 542 41.14 -7.00 13.66
CA ALA A 542 42.47 -6.63 14.16
C ALA A 542 42.62 -5.13 14.43
N THR A 543 42.01 -4.27 13.59
CA THR A 543 42.04 -2.81 13.77
C THR A 543 41.32 -2.37 15.06
N ALA A 544 40.27 -3.10 15.44
CA ALA A 544 39.51 -2.87 16.67
C ALA A 544 40.18 -3.47 17.92
N SER A 545 41.20 -4.31 17.75
CA SER A 545 41.86 -5.06 18.81
C SER A 545 43.38 -5.05 18.59
N PRO A 546 44.03 -3.88 18.70
CA PRO A 546 45.48 -3.79 18.56
C PRO A 546 46.15 -4.69 19.60
N SER A 547 47.06 -5.56 19.15
CA SER A 547 47.84 -6.44 20.00
C SER A 547 48.80 -5.59 20.85
N GLU A 548 48.63 -5.67 22.18
CA GLU A 548 49.43 -4.99 23.23
C GLU A 548 49.53 -3.46 23.16
N PRO A 549 48.90 -2.72 24.09
CA PRO A 549 49.20 -1.32 24.22
C PRO A 549 50.46 -1.15 25.09
N ALA A 550 51.46 -0.42 24.57
CA ALA A 550 52.64 0.01 25.34
C ALA A 550 52.30 0.99 26.50
N GLN A 551 51.02 1.35 26.65
CA GLN A 551 50.46 2.20 27.71
C GLN A 551 49.07 1.67 28.11
N PRO A 552 48.60 1.87 29.36
CA PRO A 552 47.23 1.50 29.73
C PRO A 552 46.21 2.37 28.98
N ALA A 553 45.65 1.84 27.89
CA ALA A 553 44.50 2.43 27.21
C ALA A 553 43.27 2.39 28.14
N PRO A 554 42.34 3.37 28.04
CA PRO A 554 41.09 3.33 28.79
C PRO A 554 40.33 2.02 28.52
N PRO A 555 39.56 1.50 29.50
CA PRO A 555 38.85 0.25 29.34
C PRO A 555 37.94 0.32 28.10
N GLU A 556 38.21 -0.55 27.12
CA GLU A 556 37.47 -0.60 25.87
C GLU A 556 36.00 -0.97 26.12
N ASP A 557 35.07 -0.24 25.47
CA ASP A 557 33.63 -0.46 25.62
C ASP A 557 33.21 -1.85 25.09
N PRO A 558 32.78 -2.78 25.98
CA PRO A 558 32.35 -4.12 25.58
C PRO A 558 31.20 -4.11 24.57
N ALA A 559 30.35 -3.08 24.57
CA ALA A 559 29.22 -2.96 23.66
C ALA A 559 29.66 -2.80 22.20
N LEU A 560 30.78 -2.10 21.95
CA LEU A 560 31.36 -1.92 20.62
C LEU A 560 31.98 -3.21 20.10
N ARG A 561 32.70 -3.96 20.95
CA ARG A 561 33.29 -5.25 20.57
C ARG A 561 32.22 -6.29 20.23
N ILE A 562 31.13 -6.34 20.99
CA ILE A 562 29.98 -7.19 20.69
C ILE A 562 29.32 -6.75 19.37
N ALA A 563 29.10 -5.44 19.17
CA ALA A 563 28.52 -4.92 17.93
C ALA A 563 29.38 -5.25 16.69
N LEU A 564 30.71 -5.19 16.82
CA LEU A 564 31.61 -5.58 15.76
C LEU A 564 31.52 -7.07 15.45
N ALA A 565 31.46 -7.92 16.47
CA ALA A 565 31.25 -9.35 16.29
C ALA A 565 29.89 -9.67 15.67
N GLU A 566 28.82 -8.92 15.99
CA GLU A 566 27.51 -9.01 15.34
C GLU A 566 27.60 -8.68 13.83
N LEU A 567 28.36 -7.62 13.48
CA LEU A 567 28.59 -7.24 12.08
C LEU A 567 29.44 -8.28 11.32
N LEU A 568 30.35 -8.98 11.99
CA LEU A 568 31.24 -9.99 11.40
C LEU A 568 30.77 -11.44 11.63
N ALA A 569 29.54 -11.64 12.11
CA ALA A 569 29.07 -12.94 12.58
C ALA A 569 29.10 -14.06 11.51
N SER A 570 29.14 -13.72 10.22
CA SER A 570 29.29 -14.67 9.12
C SER A 570 30.67 -15.34 9.05
N HIS A 571 31.70 -14.73 9.64
CA HIS A 571 33.10 -15.19 9.63
C HIS A 571 33.62 -15.51 11.02
N LEU A 572 32.75 -15.61 12.03
CA LEU A 572 33.15 -15.71 13.43
C LEU A 572 34.03 -16.95 13.69
N THR A 573 33.71 -18.08 13.06
CA THR A 573 34.48 -19.33 13.18
C THR A 573 35.91 -19.24 12.64
N GLU A 574 36.14 -18.31 11.72
CA GLU A 574 37.41 -18.06 11.06
C GLU A 574 38.21 -16.92 11.72
N LEU A 575 37.67 -16.33 12.81
CA LEU A 575 38.25 -15.28 13.64
C LEU A 575 38.44 -15.80 15.08
N PRO A 576 39.55 -16.53 15.39
CA PRO A 576 39.70 -17.25 16.65
C PRO A 576 39.64 -16.32 17.88
N ASP A 577 40.22 -15.12 17.81
CA ASP A 577 40.19 -14.16 18.91
C ASP A 577 38.79 -13.61 19.17
N ALA A 578 38.03 -13.34 18.10
CA ALA A 578 36.64 -12.91 18.19
C ALA A 578 35.75 -14.01 18.76
N ASP A 579 35.93 -15.25 18.28
CA ASP A 579 35.20 -16.42 18.74
C ASP A 579 35.45 -16.69 20.22
N ALA A 580 36.72 -16.70 20.63
CA ALA A 580 37.14 -16.89 22.02
C ALA A 580 36.65 -15.74 22.91
N LEU A 581 36.68 -14.50 22.42
CA LEU A 581 36.15 -13.35 23.15
C LEU A 581 34.64 -13.47 23.34
N MET A 582 33.85 -13.76 22.30
CA MET A 582 32.40 -13.91 22.44
C MET A 582 32.03 -15.06 23.39
N ARG A 583 32.74 -16.19 23.31
CA ARG A 583 32.59 -17.30 24.26
C ARG A 583 32.88 -16.86 25.70
N ARG A 584 34.03 -16.20 25.93
CA ARG A 584 34.45 -15.72 27.25
C ARG A 584 33.46 -14.69 27.78
N THR A 585 33.14 -13.64 27.01
CA THR A 585 32.15 -12.62 27.39
C THR A 585 30.79 -13.26 27.71
N ALA A 586 30.32 -14.22 26.93
CA ALA A 586 29.09 -14.94 27.27
C ALA A 586 29.18 -15.63 28.64
N LEU A 587 30.29 -16.31 28.93
CA LEU A 587 30.45 -17.18 30.11
C LEU A 587 30.97 -16.48 31.36
N THR A 588 31.60 -15.30 31.25
CA THR A 588 32.29 -14.64 32.36
C THR A 588 31.84 -13.21 32.63
N ASP A 589 31.21 -12.51 31.68
CA ASP A 589 30.76 -11.12 31.88
C ASP A 589 29.59 -11.05 32.87
N ASP A 590 29.62 -10.05 33.75
CA ASP A 590 28.63 -9.85 34.81
C ASP A 590 27.39 -9.09 34.32
N ASP A 591 27.45 -8.36 33.20
CA ASP A 591 26.26 -7.75 32.58
C ASP A 591 25.46 -8.82 31.80
N PRO A 592 24.24 -9.16 32.25
CA PRO A 592 23.42 -10.17 31.57
C PRO A 592 23.07 -9.79 30.12
N ARG A 593 23.01 -8.49 29.79
CA ARG A 593 22.72 -8.05 28.42
C ARG A 593 23.90 -8.26 27.50
N ALA A 594 25.11 -7.89 27.95
CA ALA A 594 26.35 -8.17 27.23
C ALA A 594 26.55 -9.69 27.04
N ALA A 595 26.39 -10.48 28.10
CA ALA A 595 26.50 -11.94 28.05
C ALA A 595 25.49 -12.56 27.07
N ALA A 596 24.22 -12.11 27.08
CA ALA A 596 23.19 -12.59 26.17
C ALA A 596 23.47 -12.25 24.71
N ARG A 597 23.93 -11.02 24.41
CA ARG A 597 24.30 -10.62 23.05
C ARG A 597 25.51 -11.40 22.55
N ALA A 598 26.56 -11.54 23.37
CA ALA A 598 27.74 -12.33 23.03
C ALA A 598 27.38 -13.80 22.76
N ALA A 599 26.49 -14.39 23.57
CA ALA A 599 25.97 -15.74 23.34
C ALA A 599 25.21 -15.85 22.00
N ALA A 600 24.34 -14.89 21.69
CA ALA A 600 23.58 -14.86 20.42
C ALA A 600 24.52 -14.81 19.19
N VAL A 601 25.58 -13.99 19.26
CA VAL A 601 26.62 -13.93 18.22
C VAL A 601 27.37 -15.26 18.12
N TRP A 602 27.82 -15.81 19.24
CA TRP A 602 28.63 -17.02 19.27
C TRP A 602 27.91 -18.24 18.67
N VAL A 603 26.59 -18.33 18.81
CA VAL A 603 25.78 -19.41 18.21
C VAL A 603 25.30 -19.12 16.78
N THR A 604 25.65 -17.95 16.21
CA THR A 604 25.23 -17.56 14.85
C THR A 604 25.76 -18.50 13.76
N PRO A 605 27.03 -18.95 13.75
CA PRO A 605 27.54 -19.86 12.73
C PRO A 605 26.80 -21.21 12.70
N ALA A 606 26.16 -21.53 11.57
CA ALA A 606 25.21 -22.65 11.49
C ALA A 606 25.84 -24.04 11.73
N GLY A 607 27.10 -24.24 11.31
CA GLY A 607 27.77 -25.54 11.39
C GLY A 607 28.11 -26.00 12.82
N VAL A 608 28.30 -25.07 13.75
CA VAL A 608 28.68 -25.34 15.15
C VAL A 608 27.63 -24.90 16.16
N ARG A 609 26.49 -24.35 15.68
CA ARG A 609 25.43 -23.78 16.50
C ARG A 609 24.90 -24.78 17.54
N GLU A 610 24.58 -25.99 17.11
CA GLU A 610 23.97 -26.99 17.98
C GLU A 610 24.90 -27.39 19.14
N ASP A 611 26.19 -27.56 18.86
CA ASP A 611 27.20 -27.90 19.88
C ASP A 611 27.48 -26.73 20.82
N ARG A 612 27.55 -25.49 20.29
CA ARG A 612 27.72 -24.28 21.12
C ARG A 612 26.51 -24.04 22.02
N CYS A 613 25.29 -24.24 21.52
CA CYS A 613 24.10 -24.20 22.36
C CYS A 613 24.16 -25.24 23.48
N ALA A 614 24.62 -26.47 23.19
CA ALA A 614 24.82 -27.48 24.23
C ALA A 614 25.85 -27.06 25.27
N GLN A 615 26.97 -26.48 24.85
CA GLN A 615 27.99 -25.94 25.77
C GLN A 615 27.45 -24.82 26.66
N LEU A 616 26.67 -23.88 26.10
CA LEU A 616 26.05 -22.80 26.88
C LEU A 616 25.07 -23.36 27.91
N ILE A 617 24.15 -24.24 27.51
CA ILE A 617 23.16 -24.83 28.43
C ILE A 617 23.83 -25.67 29.52
N ALA A 618 24.88 -26.42 29.19
CA ALA A 618 25.64 -27.20 30.17
C ALA A 618 26.40 -26.31 31.17
N ALA A 619 26.88 -25.13 30.74
CA ALA A 619 27.51 -24.16 31.62
C ALA A 619 26.47 -23.48 32.54
N ASP A 620 25.34 -23.05 31.98
CA ASP A 620 24.25 -22.42 32.72
C ASP A 620 22.91 -22.54 31.94
N PRO A 621 21.89 -23.23 32.48
CA PRO A 621 20.59 -23.35 31.81
C PRO A 621 19.92 -22.00 31.48
N SER A 622 20.29 -20.90 32.15
CA SER A 622 19.75 -19.56 31.90
C SER A 622 20.02 -19.02 30.50
N PHE A 623 21.00 -19.56 29.77
CA PHE A 623 21.22 -19.25 28.35
C PHE A 623 20.03 -19.63 27.46
N ALA A 624 19.11 -20.49 27.92
CA ALA A 624 17.84 -20.73 27.23
C ALA A 624 16.98 -19.47 27.07
N ALA A 625 17.25 -18.38 27.82
CA ALA A 625 16.59 -17.09 27.63
C ALA A 625 17.04 -16.32 26.37
N VAL A 626 18.17 -16.71 25.75
CA VAL A 626 18.67 -16.12 24.50
C VAL A 626 17.83 -16.65 23.32
N PRO A 627 17.21 -15.80 22.47
CA PRO A 627 16.26 -16.25 21.44
C PRO A 627 16.80 -17.29 20.46
N GLU A 628 18.06 -17.15 20.04
CA GLU A 628 18.75 -18.05 19.11
C GLU A 628 19.02 -19.42 19.75
N VAL A 629 19.37 -19.44 21.04
CA VAL A 629 19.57 -20.66 21.83
C VAL A 629 18.24 -21.35 22.06
N LEU A 630 17.23 -20.61 22.54
CA LEU A 630 15.87 -21.12 22.74
C LEU A 630 15.33 -21.76 21.45
N THR A 631 15.48 -21.06 20.33
CA THR A 631 15.11 -21.57 19.02
C THR A 631 15.82 -22.90 18.73
N THR A 632 17.13 -22.98 18.95
CA THR A 632 17.92 -24.17 18.63
C THR A 632 17.53 -25.36 19.52
N ILE A 633 17.37 -25.18 20.83
CA ILE A 633 16.99 -26.27 21.73
C ILE A 633 15.54 -26.73 21.52
N THR A 634 14.64 -25.81 21.16
CA THR A 634 13.23 -26.16 20.92
C THR A 634 12.97 -26.76 19.54
N GLU A 635 13.89 -26.60 18.58
CA GLU A 635 13.71 -27.03 17.19
C GLU A 635 14.67 -28.11 16.71
N ARG A 636 15.89 -28.17 17.25
CA ARG A 636 17.00 -29.01 16.78
C ARG A 636 17.56 -29.89 17.90
N ARG A 637 17.96 -29.29 19.02
CA ARG A 637 18.53 -29.97 20.19
C ARG A 637 17.50 -30.18 21.29
N THR A 638 16.41 -30.88 20.94
CA THR A 638 15.29 -31.15 21.86
C THR A 638 15.70 -32.03 23.04
N ASP A 639 16.80 -32.78 22.92
CA ASP A 639 17.45 -33.52 24.00
C ASP A 639 17.84 -32.63 25.19
N LEU A 640 18.10 -31.34 24.95
CA LEU A 640 18.48 -30.36 25.98
C LEU A 640 17.29 -29.71 26.69
N LEU A 641 16.03 -30.03 26.32
CA LEU A 641 14.86 -29.43 26.95
C LEU A 641 14.68 -29.90 28.40
N ALA A 642 14.79 -31.20 28.65
CA ALA A 642 14.64 -31.78 29.98
C ALA A 642 15.52 -31.11 31.06
N PRO A 643 16.85 -30.94 30.87
CA PRO A 643 17.67 -30.26 31.88
C PRO A 643 17.31 -28.78 32.06
N VAL A 644 16.85 -28.09 31.01
CA VAL A 644 16.40 -26.70 31.12
C VAL A 644 15.09 -26.62 31.92
N LEU A 645 14.13 -27.50 31.67
CA LEU A 645 12.87 -27.55 32.42
C LEU A 645 13.09 -27.90 33.89
N ALA A 646 13.97 -28.87 34.19
CA ALA A 646 14.35 -29.21 35.55
C ALA A 646 15.02 -28.02 36.29
N ALA A 647 15.86 -27.25 35.60
CA ALA A 647 16.47 -26.05 36.17
C ALA A 647 15.45 -24.93 36.45
N VAL A 648 14.39 -24.82 35.65
CA VAL A 648 13.27 -23.90 35.91
C VAL A 648 12.49 -24.34 37.14
N GLU A 649 12.19 -25.63 37.26
CA GLU A 649 11.45 -26.18 38.39
C GLU A 649 12.20 -26.03 39.72
N ALA A 650 13.53 -26.23 39.70
CA ALA A 650 14.39 -26.07 40.88
C ALA A 650 14.63 -24.60 41.27
N GLY A 651 14.31 -23.63 40.41
CA GLY A 651 14.52 -22.21 40.66
C GLY A 651 13.47 -21.59 41.60
N ASP A 652 13.84 -20.47 42.23
CA ASP A 652 12.91 -19.68 43.06
C ASP A 652 11.71 -19.19 42.22
N ALA A 653 10.51 -19.28 42.79
CA ALA A 653 9.22 -19.09 42.11
C ALA A 653 9.04 -19.91 40.80
N ARG A 654 9.69 -21.09 40.68
CA ARG A 654 9.70 -21.93 39.47
C ARG A 654 10.12 -21.15 38.21
N GLY A 655 11.16 -20.34 38.35
CA GLY A 655 11.70 -19.46 37.31
C GLY A 655 13.14 -19.80 36.93
N LEU A 656 13.52 -19.48 35.69
CA LEU A 656 14.89 -19.65 35.23
C LEU A 656 15.81 -18.62 35.92
N ARG A 657 16.77 -19.12 36.69
CA ARG A 657 17.81 -18.33 37.37
C ARG A 657 19.20 -18.75 36.88
N GLY A 658 20.08 -17.77 36.74
CA GLY A 658 21.47 -17.97 36.31
C GLY A 658 22.06 -16.67 35.77
N ARG A 659 23.18 -16.73 35.06
CA ARG A 659 23.92 -15.58 34.54
C ARG A 659 23.08 -14.64 33.67
N ILE A 660 22.26 -15.19 32.76
CA ILE A 660 21.41 -14.37 31.89
C ILE A 660 20.21 -13.80 32.64
N ARG A 661 19.83 -14.41 33.76
CA ARG A 661 18.68 -14.03 34.60
C ARG A 661 19.08 -14.03 36.08
N PRO A 662 19.96 -13.12 36.54
CA PRO A 662 20.55 -13.20 37.88
C PRO A 662 19.53 -12.95 38.99
N ARG A 663 18.54 -12.08 38.71
CA ARG A 663 17.40 -11.80 39.60
C ARG A 663 16.33 -12.90 39.59
N GLY A 664 16.47 -13.93 38.75
CA GLY A 664 15.50 -15.00 38.58
C GLY A 664 14.12 -14.50 38.11
N GLY A 665 13.08 -15.04 38.74
CA GLY A 665 11.69 -14.71 38.47
C GLY A 665 11.08 -15.50 37.31
N THR A 666 9.74 -15.49 37.26
CA THR A 666 8.93 -16.26 36.32
C THR A 666 9.43 -16.10 34.88
N TRP A 667 9.75 -17.23 34.24
CA TRP A 667 10.24 -17.27 32.88
C TRP A 667 9.24 -17.96 31.97
N VAL A 668 8.78 -17.23 30.95
CA VAL A 668 7.82 -17.73 29.96
C VAL A 668 8.47 -17.65 28.59
N PRO A 669 9.24 -18.68 28.17
CA PRO A 669 9.82 -18.68 26.85
C PRO A 669 8.75 -18.80 25.77
N ARG A 670 9.06 -18.21 24.62
CA ARG A 670 8.15 -18.11 23.47
C ARG A 670 8.76 -18.88 22.30
N PRO A 671 8.64 -20.22 22.29
CA PRO A 671 9.10 -21.00 21.16
C PRO A 671 8.34 -20.59 19.89
N ARG A 672 8.94 -20.82 18.72
CA ARG A 672 8.24 -20.59 17.46
C ARG A 672 6.96 -21.43 17.39
N ALA A 673 5.94 -20.87 16.75
CA ALA A 673 4.68 -21.58 16.54
C ALA A 673 4.92 -22.96 15.92
N GLY A 674 4.42 -24.01 16.57
CA GLY A 674 4.56 -25.40 16.12
C GLY A 674 5.85 -26.13 16.56
N ALA A 675 6.76 -25.47 17.28
CA ALA A 675 7.97 -26.13 17.80
C ALA A 675 7.63 -27.23 18.84
N THR A 676 6.62 -27.02 19.69
CA THR A 676 6.16 -27.99 20.70
C THR A 676 5.74 -29.32 20.10
N GLY A 677 5.29 -29.34 18.84
CA GLY A 677 4.98 -30.57 18.11
C GLY A 677 6.20 -31.46 17.80
N ARG A 678 7.42 -30.99 18.08
CA ARG A 678 8.67 -31.75 17.94
C ARG A 678 9.12 -32.39 19.25
N TRP A 679 8.57 -31.95 20.38
CA TRP A 679 9.01 -32.38 21.71
C TRP A 679 8.38 -33.73 22.07
N ARG A 680 8.91 -34.39 23.09
CA ARG A 680 8.32 -35.61 23.66
C ARG A 680 7.04 -35.28 24.43
N PRO A 681 6.09 -36.22 24.57
CA PRO A 681 4.89 -36.01 25.38
C PRO A 681 5.22 -35.57 26.80
N LYS A 682 6.18 -36.24 27.44
CA LYS A 682 6.67 -35.90 28.79
C LYS A 682 7.18 -34.46 28.90
N GLU A 683 8.04 -34.03 27.98
CA GLU A 683 8.60 -32.66 27.96
C GLU A 683 7.50 -31.60 27.73
N ARG A 684 6.51 -31.90 26.87
CA ARG A 684 5.37 -31.00 26.70
C ARG A 684 4.55 -30.87 27.97
N GLN A 685 4.33 -31.97 28.69
CA GLN A 685 3.60 -31.95 29.95
C GLN A 685 4.35 -31.14 31.01
N GLU A 686 5.64 -31.44 31.24
CA GLU A 686 6.51 -30.68 32.15
C GLU A 686 6.51 -29.18 31.81
N TRP A 687 6.57 -28.86 30.51
CA TRP A 687 6.45 -27.49 30.03
C TRP A 687 5.09 -26.85 30.34
N TYR A 688 3.98 -27.58 30.21
CA TYR A 688 2.66 -27.08 30.60
C TYR A 688 2.53 -26.88 32.11
N GLU A 689 3.17 -27.71 32.94
CA GLU A 689 3.24 -27.48 34.39
C GLU A 689 3.97 -26.18 34.71
N VAL A 690 5.11 -25.91 34.05
CA VAL A 690 5.86 -24.64 34.18
C VAL A 690 5.00 -23.44 33.79
N LEU A 691 4.31 -23.51 32.65
CA LEU A 691 3.43 -22.44 32.19
C LEU A 691 2.20 -22.25 33.10
N ALA A 692 1.64 -23.33 33.64
CA ALA A 692 0.50 -23.27 34.54
C ALA A 692 0.89 -22.56 35.84
N ALA A 693 2.02 -22.95 36.43
CA ALA A 693 2.57 -22.29 37.61
C ALA A 693 2.80 -20.79 37.35
N ALA A 694 3.39 -20.42 36.21
CA ALA A 694 3.61 -19.04 35.81
C ALA A 694 2.31 -18.24 35.60
N ALA A 695 1.23 -18.87 35.12
CA ALA A 695 -0.06 -18.21 34.94
C ALA A 695 -0.78 -17.97 36.28
N THR A 696 -0.62 -18.87 37.25
CA THR A 696 -1.23 -18.80 38.58
C THR A 696 -0.45 -17.95 39.58
N ASP A 697 0.83 -17.69 39.34
CA ASP A 697 1.67 -16.89 40.25
C ASP A 697 1.18 -15.43 40.35
N GLU A 698 0.55 -15.09 41.47
CA GLU A 698 0.03 -13.74 41.72
C GLU A 698 1.11 -12.69 41.91
N ARG A 699 2.35 -13.09 42.21
CA ARG A 699 3.51 -12.19 42.32
C ARG A 699 4.08 -11.82 40.95
N ALA A 700 3.77 -12.58 39.91
CA ALA A 700 4.25 -12.33 38.56
C ALA A 700 3.48 -11.16 37.89
N PRO A 701 4.14 -10.33 37.06
CA PRO A 701 3.47 -9.28 36.30
C PRO A 701 2.35 -9.85 35.42
N MET A 702 1.21 -9.15 35.36
CA MET A 702 0.00 -9.63 34.67
C MET A 702 0.24 -10.01 33.19
N ARG A 703 1.16 -9.31 32.50
CA ARG A 703 1.57 -9.63 31.14
C ARG A 703 2.24 -11.02 31.04
N VAL A 704 3.12 -11.36 31.97
CA VAL A 704 3.83 -12.65 32.01
C VAL A 704 2.83 -13.78 32.23
N ARG A 705 1.90 -13.61 33.17
CA ARG A 705 0.81 -14.57 33.45
C ARG A 705 -0.07 -14.80 32.22
N ALA A 706 -0.44 -13.73 31.53
CA ALA A 706 -1.25 -13.81 30.32
C ALA A 706 -0.49 -14.45 29.14
N ASP A 707 0.81 -14.15 28.99
CA ASP A 707 1.67 -14.82 28.00
C ASP A 707 1.75 -16.33 28.28
N ALA A 708 1.88 -16.73 29.55
CA ALA A 708 1.92 -18.12 29.96
C ALA A 708 0.61 -18.85 29.62
N ALA A 709 -0.53 -18.26 30.00
CA ALA A 709 -1.85 -18.77 29.66
C ALA A 709 -2.06 -18.91 28.15
N THR A 710 -1.50 -17.99 27.34
CA THR A 710 -1.58 -18.05 25.86
C THR A 710 -0.87 -19.27 25.27
N HIS A 711 0.17 -19.79 25.93
CA HIS A 711 0.99 -20.90 25.42
C HIS A 711 0.62 -22.28 26.00
N LEU A 712 -0.23 -22.31 27.02
CA LEU A 712 -0.80 -23.55 27.57
C LEU A 712 -1.68 -24.27 26.54
N ARG A 713 -1.59 -25.60 26.49
CA ARG A 713 -2.53 -26.44 25.70
C ARG A 713 -3.17 -27.56 26.54
N SER A 714 -3.25 -27.36 27.86
CA SER A 714 -3.90 -28.30 28.78
C SER A 714 -5.25 -27.71 29.24
N PRO A 715 -6.40 -28.26 28.78
CA PRO A 715 -7.72 -27.81 29.22
C PRO A 715 -7.88 -27.82 30.73
N ALA A 716 -7.35 -28.85 31.42
CA ALA A 716 -7.39 -28.98 32.87
C ALA A 716 -6.79 -27.75 33.60
N HIS A 717 -5.69 -27.19 33.08
CA HIS A 717 -5.08 -25.96 33.62
C HIS A 717 -5.78 -24.68 33.15
N LEU A 718 -6.31 -24.70 31.93
CA LEU A 718 -6.93 -23.52 31.32
C LEU A 718 -8.33 -23.22 31.84
N HIS A 719 -9.14 -24.23 32.17
CA HIS A 719 -10.50 -24.04 32.70
C HIS A 719 -10.51 -23.23 34.01
N PRO A 720 -9.71 -23.55 35.04
CA PRO A 720 -9.64 -22.74 36.26
C PRO A 720 -9.21 -21.29 36.00
N LEU A 721 -8.24 -21.08 35.10
CA LEU A 721 -7.77 -19.74 34.72
C LEU A 721 -8.84 -18.95 33.97
N ALA A 722 -9.57 -19.58 33.06
CA ALA A 722 -10.68 -18.97 32.34
C ALA A 722 -11.78 -18.49 33.31
N GLU A 723 -12.11 -19.32 34.31
CA GLU A 723 -13.18 -19.07 35.26
C GLU A 723 -12.79 -18.00 36.31
N HIS A 724 -11.64 -18.18 36.98
CA HIS A 724 -11.31 -17.45 38.20
C HIS A 724 -10.20 -16.41 38.08
N ALA A 725 -9.36 -16.44 37.02
CA ALA A 725 -8.22 -15.52 36.94
C ALA A 725 -8.63 -14.08 36.57
N ALA A 726 -7.84 -13.11 37.03
CA ALA A 726 -7.98 -11.69 36.70
C ALA A 726 -7.73 -11.42 35.20
N GLN A 727 -8.22 -10.29 34.69
CA GLN A 727 -7.91 -9.82 33.33
C GLN A 727 -6.49 -9.26 33.25
N PRO A 728 -5.76 -9.45 32.13
CA PRO A 728 -6.11 -10.21 30.91
C PRO A 728 -5.81 -11.72 30.93
N VAL A 729 -5.41 -12.33 32.05
CA VAL A 729 -5.02 -13.77 32.11
C VAL A 729 -6.17 -14.69 31.73
N SER A 730 -7.37 -14.44 32.25
CA SER A 730 -8.56 -15.22 31.89
C SER A 730 -8.90 -15.13 30.40
N ALA A 731 -8.75 -13.96 29.77
CA ALA A 731 -8.96 -13.80 28.33
C ALA A 731 -7.91 -14.55 27.50
N ALA A 732 -6.65 -14.57 27.95
CA ALA A 732 -5.60 -15.38 27.34
C ALA A 732 -5.90 -16.89 27.45
N ALA A 733 -6.38 -17.34 28.62
CA ALA A 733 -6.78 -18.73 28.83
C ALA A 733 -7.95 -19.16 27.93
N LEU A 734 -8.97 -18.31 27.79
CA LEU A 734 -10.08 -18.54 26.86
C LEU A 734 -9.60 -18.64 25.41
N THR A 735 -8.70 -17.75 25.01
CA THR A 735 -8.09 -17.79 23.68
C THR A 735 -7.33 -19.10 23.45
N ALA A 736 -6.57 -19.56 24.45
CA ALA A 736 -5.82 -20.80 24.39
C ALA A 736 -6.72 -22.04 24.37
N LEU A 737 -7.86 -22.04 25.08
CA LEU A 737 -8.88 -23.11 25.01
C LEU A 737 -9.43 -23.28 23.60
N GLY A 738 -9.58 -22.19 22.84
CA GLY A 738 -9.94 -22.27 21.42
C GLY A 738 -8.88 -22.96 20.54
N GLU A 739 -7.67 -23.18 21.05
CA GLU A 739 -6.57 -23.84 20.36
C GLU A 739 -6.27 -25.24 20.92
N THR A 740 -6.97 -25.69 21.97
CA THR A 740 -6.82 -27.02 22.55
C THR A 740 -7.79 -28.03 21.92
N GLY A 741 -7.25 -29.01 21.19
CA GLY A 741 -7.93 -30.27 20.90
C GLY A 741 -9.26 -30.20 20.13
N PRO A 742 -10.01 -31.33 20.09
CA PRO A 742 -11.32 -31.39 19.44
C PRO A 742 -12.36 -30.56 20.19
N THR A 743 -13.35 -30.06 19.47
CA THR A 743 -14.45 -29.29 20.05
C THR A 743 -15.36 -30.24 20.85
N THR A 744 -15.48 -30.01 22.16
CA THR A 744 -16.42 -30.76 23.01
C THR A 744 -17.64 -29.90 23.39
N PRO A 745 -18.80 -30.50 23.69
CA PRO A 745 -19.96 -29.77 24.18
C PRO A 745 -19.67 -28.93 25.43
N GLU A 746 -18.83 -29.43 26.35
CA GLU A 746 -18.46 -28.75 27.59
C GLU A 746 -17.61 -27.50 27.32
N LEU A 747 -16.69 -27.59 26.35
CA LEU A 747 -15.87 -26.45 25.92
C LEU A 747 -16.75 -25.38 25.27
N LEU A 748 -17.65 -25.77 24.36
CA LEU A 748 -18.60 -24.84 23.73
C LEU A 748 -19.51 -24.18 24.76
N ALA A 749 -20.05 -24.94 25.71
CA ALA A 749 -20.88 -24.41 26.78
C ALA A 749 -20.11 -23.41 27.65
N THR A 750 -18.85 -23.70 27.99
CA THR A 750 -17.98 -22.80 28.77
C THR A 750 -17.71 -21.50 28.01
N LEU A 751 -17.37 -21.58 26.72
CA LEU A 751 -17.11 -20.40 25.90
C LEU A 751 -18.40 -19.57 25.67
N LEU A 752 -19.55 -20.19 25.47
CA LEU A 752 -20.84 -19.50 25.34
C LEU A 752 -21.22 -18.78 26.65
N ARG A 753 -21.01 -19.41 27.80
CA ARG A 753 -21.21 -18.81 29.13
C ARG A 753 -20.39 -17.53 29.28
N HIS A 754 -19.08 -17.59 28.97
CA HIS A 754 -18.20 -16.42 29.05
C HIS A 754 -18.44 -15.39 27.95
N ALA A 755 -18.89 -15.80 26.76
CA ALA A 755 -19.35 -14.86 25.74
C ALA A 755 -20.51 -14.00 26.28
N GLY A 756 -21.39 -14.58 27.10
CA GLY A 756 -22.47 -13.89 27.79
C GLY A 756 -22.05 -12.89 28.87
N THR A 757 -20.79 -12.89 29.36
CA THR A 757 -20.36 -11.95 30.42
C THR A 757 -19.80 -10.63 29.87
N GLY A 758 -19.43 -10.58 28.58
CA GLY A 758 -18.91 -9.37 27.93
C GLY A 758 -17.49 -8.97 28.35
N GLY A 759 -17.11 -7.72 28.07
CA GLY A 759 -15.76 -7.20 28.34
C GLY A 759 -14.66 -7.89 27.54
N VAL A 760 -13.43 -7.91 28.08
CA VAL A 760 -12.27 -8.56 27.45
C VAL A 760 -12.45 -10.09 27.40
N ARG A 761 -13.01 -10.67 28.49
CA ARG A 761 -13.31 -12.10 28.62
C ARG A 761 -14.27 -12.59 27.52
N GLY A 762 -15.40 -11.92 27.37
CA GLY A 762 -16.40 -12.27 26.36
C GLY A 762 -15.86 -12.17 24.94
N ARG A 763 -15.07 -11.14 24.62
CA ARG A 763 -14.43 -11.02 23.30
C ARG A 763 -13.47 -12.17 23.01
N ALA A 764 -12.66 -12.59 23.99
CA ALA A 764 -11.76 -13.73 23.83
C ALA A 764 -12.52 -15.06 23.67
N ALA A 765 -13.61 -15.24 24.42
CA ALA A 765 -14.48 -16.41 24.29
C ALA A 765 -15.11 -16.48 22.89
N VAL A 766 -15.65 -15.38 22.37
CA VAL A 766 -16.23 -15.37 21.01
C VAL A 766 -15.16 -15.56 19.93
N ALA A 767 -13.96 -14.98 20.09
CA ALA A 767 -12.86 -15.23 19.16
C ALA A 767 -12.47 -16.71 19.09
N SER A 768 -12.56 -17.42 20.22
CA SER A 768 -12.31 -18.85 20.34
C SER A 768 -13.44 -19.68 19.74
N LEU A 769 -14.70 -19.31 20.04
CA LEU A 769 -15.88 -19.91 19.39
C LEU A 769 -15.79 -19.80 17.87
N ARG A 770 -15.48 -18.61 17.34
CA ARG A 770 -15.32 -18.40 15.89
C ARG A 770 -14.30 -19.35 15.27
N ARG A 771 -13.22 -19.67 15.99
CA ARG A 771 -12.20 -20.62 15.53
C ARG A 771 -12.72 -22.05 15.56
N LEU A 772 -13.29 -22.49 16.67
CA LEU A 772 -13.81 -23.85 16.83
C LEU A 772 -14.96 -24.12 15.86
N LEU A 773 -15.87 -23.17 15.70
CA LEU A 773 -17.01 -23.27 14.78
C LEU A 773 -16.60 -23.27 13.31
N ALA A 774 -15.40 -22.80 12.95
CA ALA A 774 -14.88 -22.94 11.59
C ALA A 774 -14.56 -24.41 11.22
N GLU A 775 -14.35 -25.26 12.22
CA GLU A 775 -14.14 -26.71 12.11
C GLU A 775 -15.42 -27.51 12.38
N ALA A 776 -16.56 -26.85 12.61
CA ALA A 776 -17.88 -27.47 12.75
C ALA A 776 -18.69 -27.34 11.44
N PRO A 777 -19.73 -28.17 11.23
CA PRO A 777 -20.67 -27.99 10.13
C PRO A 777 -21.34 -26.62 10.19
N ASP A 778 -21.51 -25.96 9.04
CA ASP A 778 -22.04 -24.59 8.96
C ASP A 778 -23.43 -24.46 9.66
N GLY A 779 -24.30 -25.48 9.53
CA GLY A 779 -25.61 -25.52 10.20
C GLY A 779 -25.53 -25.57 11.73
N GLN A 780 -24.55 -26.29 12.29
CA GLN A 780 -24.32 -26.33 13.73
C GLN A 780 -23.80 -24.98 14.24
N ALA A 781 -22.91 -24.34 13.48
CA ALA A 781 -22.40 -23.01 13.82
C ALA A 781 -23.51 -21.95 13.82
N ILE A 782 -24.44 -22.02 12.86
CA ILE A 782 -25.64 -21.17 12.84
C ILE A 782 -26.50 -21.42 14.08
N ALA A 783 -26.85 -22.68 14.36
CA ALA A 783 -27.69 -23.05 15.49
C ALA A 783 -27.10 -22.59 16.85
N LEU A 784 -25.78 -22.56 16.99
CA LEU A 784 -25.10 -22.13 18.23
C LEU A 784 -24.96 -20.61 18.33
N LEU A 785 -24.76 -19.89 17.23
CA LEU A 785 -24.51 -18.44 17.25
C LEU A 785 -25.79 -17.60 17.18
N THR A 786 -26.86 -18.09 16.55
CA THR A 786 -28.14 -17.37 16.45
C THR A 786 -28.72 -17.05 17.84
N PRO A 787 -28.79 -18.00 18.80
CA PRO A 787 -29.26 -17.69 20.16
C PRO A 787 -28.39 -16.66 20.87
N LEU A 788 -27.06 -16.70 20.69
CA LEU A 788 -26.15 -15.71 21.27
C LEU A 788 -26.38 -14.32 20.68
N LEU A 789 -26.60 -14.24 19.36
CA LEU A 789 -26.88 -13.00 18.65
C LEU A 789 -28.21 -12.37 19.09
N ASN A 790 -29.23 -13.19 19.35
CA ASN A 790 -30.57 -12.76 19.76
C ASN A 790 -30.73 -12.56 21.29
N SER A 791 -29.77 -13.03 22.09
CA SER A 791 -29.85 -12.93 23.56
C SER A 791 -29.74 -11.48 24.05
N ARG A 792 -30.81 -10.97 24.67
CA ARG A 792 -30.81 -9.64 25.32
C ARG A 792 -29.90 -9.56 26.54
N ALA A 793 -29.69 -10.70 27.23
CA ALA A 793 -28.76 -10.79 28.35
C ALA A 793 -27.29 -10.75 27.88
N ALA A 794 -27.01 -11.06 26.61
CA ALA A 794 -25.66 -11.04 26.07
C ALA A 794 -25.17 -9.60 25.78
N PRO A 795 -23.94 -9.26 26.17
CA PRO A 795 -23.35 -7.96 25.91
C PRO A 795 -23.23 -7.64 24.42
N VAL A 796 -23.40 -6.37 24.10
CA VAL A 796 -23.38 -5.83 22.72
C VAL A 796 -22.13 -6.28 21.94
N GLY A 797 -20.96 -6.27 22.58
CA GLY A 797 -19.70 -6.69 21.95
C GLY A 797 -19.70 -8.15 21.49
N SER A 798 -20.27 -9.06 22.27
CA SER A 798 -20.36 -10.49 21.95
C SER A 798 -21.36 -10.73 20.83
N ARG A 799 -22.50 -10.06 20.85
CA ARG A 799 -23.49 -10.08 19.77
C ARG A 799 -22.94 -9.57 18.44
N LYS A 800 -22.18 -8.45 18.46
CA LYS A 800 -21.49 -7.93 17.27
C LYS A 800 -20.55 -8.96 16.65
N GLU A 801 -19.78 -9.65 17.49
CA GLU A 801 -18.81 -10.63 17.01
C GLU A 801 -19.49 -11.94 16.55
N ALA A 802 -20.61 -12.33 17.15
CA ALA A 802 -21.46 -13.41 16.64
C ALA A 802 -22.01 -13.07 15.25
N ALA A 803 -22.54 -11.86 15.05
CA ALA A 803 -22.98 -11.38 13.74
C ALA A 803 -21.86 -11.40 12.69
N ARG A 804 -20.66 -10.93 13.05
CA ARG A 804 -19.49 -10.99 12.15
C ARG A 804 -19.11 -12.41 11.80
N THR A 805 -19.13 -13.32 12.78
CA THR A 805 -18.80 -14.73 12.58
C THR A 805 -19.78 -15.40 11.64
N LEU A 806 -21.08 -15.23 11.88
CA LEU A 806 -22.16 -15.70 11.00
C LEU A 806 -22.00 -15.15 9.58
N GLY A 807 -21.76 -13.84 9.45
CA GLY A 807 -21.60 -13.17 8.16
C GLY A 807 -20.41 -13.66 7.31
N VAL A 808 -19.47 -14.45 7.88
CA VAL A 808 -18.40 -15.10 7.12
C VAL A 808 -18.79 -16.50 6.61
N LEU A 809 -19.78 -17.18 7.22
CA LEU A 809 -20.13 -18.57 6.88
C LEU A 809 -20.83 -18.68 5.52
N GLY A 810 -21.67 -17.69 5.15
CA GLY A 810 -22.44 -17.70 3.90
C GLY A 810 -23.59 -18.70 3.90
N GLY A 811 -24.47 -18.65 2.90
CA GLY A 811 -25.65 -19.54 2.76
C GLY A 811 -26.99 -18.95 3.23
N GLU A 812 -28.09 -19.55 2.81
CA GLU A 812 -29.46 -19.02 3.03
C GLU A 812 -29.84 -18.94 4.51
N GLY A 813 -29.45 -19.93 5.32
CA GLY A 813 -29.73 -19.96 6.76
C GLY A 813 -29.06 -18.83 7.56
N VAL A 814 -27.91 -18.32 7.08
CA VAL A 814 -27.23 -17.16 7.68
C VAL A 814 -28.02 -15.87 7.41
N GLY A 815 -28.52 -15.71 6.18
CA GLY A 815 -29.34 -14.56 5.81
C GLY A 815 -30.57 -14.45 6.71
N ALA A 816 -31.30 -15.55 6.89
CA ALA A 816 -32.46 -15.61 7.78
C ALA A 816 -32.09 -15.24 9.23
N ALA A 817 -31.02 -15.81 9.79
CA ALA A 817 -30.57 -15.51 11.15
C ALA A 817 -30.16 -14.04 11.35
N LEU A 818 -29.49 -13.44 10.36
CA LEU A 818 -29.08 -12.02 10.42
C LEU A 818 -30.29 -11.07 10.28
N ILE A 819 -31.28 -11.42 9.47
CA ILE A 819 -32.54 -10.67 9.33
C ILE A 819 -33.36 -10.76 10.63
N GLU A 820 -33.52 -11.96 11.18
CA GLU A 820 -34.20 -12.17 12.46
C GLU A 820 -33.55 -11.32 13.56
N ALA A 821 -32.22 -11.34 13.66
CA ALA A 821 -31.47 -10.55 14.62
C ALA A 821 -31.53 -9.03 14.39
N TRP A 822 -31.72 -8.60 13.14
CA TRP A 822 -31.94 -7.20 12.81
C TRP A 822 -33.32 -6.73 13.30
N ASP A 823 -34.35 -7.55 13.09
CA ASP A 823 -35.75 -7.25 13.39
C ASP A 823 -36.11 -7.42 14.88
N GLN A 824 -35.18 -7.88 15.72
CA GLN A 824 -35.40 -8.03 17.16
C GLN A 824 -35.83 -6.70 17.82
N PRO A 825 -36.93 -6.68 18.60
CA PRO A 825 -37.37 -5.45 19.27
C PRO A 825 -36.29 -4.93 20.23
N HIS A 826 -36.00 -3.63 20.14
CA HIS A 826 -34.94 -2.93 20.90
C HIS A 826 -33.51 -3.45 20.64
N GLN A 827 -33.23 -3.99 19.44
CA GLN A 827 -31.87 -4.40 19.09
C GLN A 827 -30.90 -3.21 19.13
N HIS A 828 -29.75 -3.42 19.77
CA HIS A 828 -28.78 -2.34 19.98
C HIS A 828 -28.16 -1.88 18.64
N ARG A 829 -28.09 -0.56 18.42
CA ARG A 829 -27.56 0.09 17.20
C ARG A 829 -26.24 -0.50 16.69
N ASP A 830 -25.27 -0.69 17.57
CA ASP A 830 -23.97 -1.27 17.21
C ASP A 830 -24.02 -2.71 16.70
N VAL A 831 -25.01 -3.50 17.14
CA VAL A 831 -25.20 -4.88 16.67
C VAL A 831 -25.78 -4.85 15.27
N ARG A 832 -26.82 -4.03 15.03
CA ARG A 832 -27.35 -3.75 13.68
C ARG A 832 -26.25 -3.25 12.75
N ALA A 833 -25.42 -2.31 13.21
CA ALA A 833 -24.25 -1.84 12.45
C ALA A 833 -23.24 -2.95 12.12
N ALA A 834 -23.07 -3.96 12.98
CA ALA A 834 -22.22 -5.11 12.69
C ALA A 834 -22.86 -6.10 11.69
N ILE A 835 -24.19 -6.16 11.63
CA ILE A 835 -24.97 -6.96 10.67
C ILE A 835 -25.02 -6.27 9.28
N ALA A 836 -25.13 -4.95 9.25
CA ALA A 836 -25.43 -4.16 8.06
C ALA A 836 -24.51 -4.43 6.84
N PRO A 837 -23.17 -4.57 6.98
CA PRO A 837 -22.30 -4.87 5.83
C PRO A 837 -22.59 -6.22 5.16
N PHE A 838 -23.17 -7.17 5.90
CA PHE A 838 -23.55 -8.47 5.35
C PHE A 838 -24.91 -8.40 4.65
N LEU A 839 -25.88 -7.66 5.22
CA LEU A 839 -27.16 -7.39 4.56
C LEU A 839 -27.00 -6.53 3.31
N LEU A 840 -26.02 -5.62 3.26
CA LEU A 840 -25.73 -4.80 2.08
C LEU A 840 -25.40 -5.64 0.83
N ARG A 841 -24.89 -6.88 1.01
CA ARG A 841 -24.66 -7.82 -0.09
C ARG A 841 -25.94 -8.36 -0.71
N LEU A 842 -27.06 -8.23 0.01
CA LEU A 842 -28.41 -8.65 -0.37
C LEU A 842 -29.31 -7.44 -0.65
N ALA A 843 -28.73 -6.26 -0.89
CA ALA A 843 -29.47 -5.02 -1.12
C ALA A 843 -30.22 -5.00 -2.46
N ASP A 844 -30.05 -6.02 -3.30
CA ASP A 844 -30.87 -6.28 -4.49
C ASP A 844 -32.31 -6.67 -4.12
N ARG A 845 -32.52 -7.20 -2.91
CA ARG A 845 -33.85 -7.47 -2.38
C ARG A 845 -34.46 -6.21 -1.74
N ASP A 846 -35.65 -5.83 -2.19
CA ASP A 846 -36.33 -4.60 -1.72
C ASP A 846 -36.61 -4.62 -0.20
N ASP A 847 -36.94 -5.78 0.37
CA ASP A 847 -37.17 -5.93 1.81
C ASP A 847 -35.91 -5.65 2.66
N ILE A 848 -34.72 -5.93 2.12
CA ILE A 848 -33.44 -5.65 2.76
C ILE A 848 -33.00 -4.20 2.54
N ALA A 849 -33.16 -3.69 1.32
CA ALA A 849 -32.87 -2.30 1.00
C ALA A 849 -33.67 -1.35 1.92
N ARG A 850 -34.96 -1.64 2.16
CA ARG A 850 -35.82 -0.86 3.06
C ARG A 850 -35.34 -0.89 4.51
N ARG A 851 -34.96 -2.07 5.03
CA ARG A 851 -34.40 -2.20 6.39
C ARG A 851 -33.13 -1.39 6.57
N LEU A 852 -32.21 -1.46 5.59
CA LEU A 852 -30.97 -0.70 5.63
C LEU A 852 -31.23 0.80 5.57
N LEU A 853 -32.17 1.23 4.73
CA LEU A 853 -32.60 2.62 4.61
C LEU A 853 -33.22 3.16 5.91
N GLU A 854 -34.11 2.41 6.56
CA GLU A 854 -34.66 2.78 7.88
C GLU A 854 -33.54 2.85 8.93
N GLY A 855 -32.50 2.01 8.81
CA GLY A 855 -31.37 1.97 9.72
C GLY A 855 -30.34 3.08 9.56
N VAL A 856 -30.15 3.67 8.38
CA VAL A 856 -29.04 4.64 8.15
C VAL A 856 -29.13 5.91 9.00
N GLY A 857 -30.32 6.24 9.53
CA GLY A 857 -30.49 7.33 10.49
C GLY A 857 -29.59 7.20 11.73
N GLU A 858 -29.19 5.98 12.08
CA GLU A 858 -28.22 5.76 13.15
C GLU A 858 -26.77 5.89 12.62
N PRO A 859 -25.93 6.78 13.20
CA PRO A 859 -24.57 7.01 12.69
C PRO A 859 -23.73 5.75 12.53
N ALA A 860 -23.84 4.80 13.47
CA ALA A 860 -23.10 3.54 13.42
C ALA A 860 -23.49 2.66 12.21
N ILE A 861 -24.76 2.67 11.82
CA ILE A 861 -25.27 1.92 10.66
C ILE A 861 -24.89 2.66 9.38
N ARG A 862 -25.05 4.00 9.37
CA ARG A 862 -24.61 4.87 8.29
C ARG A 862 -23.16 4.62 7.89
N ASP A 863 -22.25 4.63 8.85
CA ASP A 863 -20.82 4.41 8.63
C ASP A 863 -20.51 2.99 8.13
N ALA A 864 -21.32 2.01 8.53
CA ALA A 864 -21.17 0.62 8.11
C ALA A 864 -21.68 0.36 6.68
N VAL A 865 -22.72 1.09 6.24
CA VAL A 865 -23.40 0.88 4.96
C VAL A 865 -22.90 1.85 3.89
N ILE A 866 -22.74 3.14 4.21
CA ILE A 866 -22.26 4.19 3.30
C ILE A 866 -20.73 4.18 3.27
N THR A 867 -20.18 3.15 2.64
CA THR A 867 -18.74 2.92 2.51
C THR A 867 -18.22 3.24 1.11
N ARG A 868 -16.95 3.67 1.04
CA ARG A 868 -16.28 3.91 -0.25
C ARG A 868 -15.80 2.64 -0.94
N SER A 869 -15.80 1.50 -0.25
CA SER A 869 -15.15 0.26 -0.69
C SER A 869 -15.97 -0.59 -1.67
N VAL A 870 -17.30 -0.48 -1.64
CA VAL A 870 -18.23 -1.22 -2.51
C VAL A 870 -18.59 -0.37 -3.73
N THR A 871 -18.61 -0.94 -4.92
CA THR A 871 -18.92 -0.25 -6.19
C THR A 871 -19.69 -1.18 -7.15
N SER A 872 -20.91 -1.55 -6.77
CA SER A 872 -21.85 -2.29 -7.64
C SER A 872 -23.02 -1.39 -8.05
N ALA A 873 -23.68 -1.71 -9.17
CA ALA A 873 -24.88 -0.99 -9.61
C ALA A 873 -25.99 -1.03 -8.54
N VAL A 874 -26.21 -2.19 -7.91
CA VAL A 874 -27.15 -2.36 -6.79
C VAL A 874 -26.84 -1.39 -5.64
N TYR A 875 -25.56 -1.24 -5.29
CA TYR A 875 -25.17 -0.33 -4.23
C TYR A 875 -25.36 1.15 -4.61
N ILE A 876 -25.14 1.51 -5.88
CA ILE A 876 -25.40 2.88 -6.36
C ILE A 876 -26.90 3.19 -6.32
N ALA A 877 -27.74 2.26 -6.76
CA ALA A 877 -29.20 2.40 -6.66
C ALA A 877 -29.65 2.55 -5.20
N PHE A 878 -29.07 1.77 -4.28
CA PHE A 878 -29.31 1.92 -2.85
C PHE A 878 -28.92 3.31 -2.33
N LEU A 879 -27.74 3.83 -2.71
CA LEU A 879 -27.32 5.18 -2.31
C LEU A 879 -28.25 6.26 -2.87
N ALA A 880 -28.73 6.12 -4.11
CA ALA A 880 -29.71 7.03 -4.70
C ALA A 880 -31.00 7.06 -3.86
N ARG A 881 -31.47 5.89 -3.41
CA ARG A 881 -32.61 5.79 -2.48
C ARG A 881 -32.35 6.48 -1.13
N VAL A 882 -31.14 6.32 -0.57
CA VAL A 882 -30.74 7.00 0.69
C VAL A 882 -30.75 8.53 0.53
N VAL A 883 -30.36 9.06 -0.63
CA VAL A 883 -30.42 10.51 -0.89
C VAL A 883 -31.86 11.03 -0.84
N ARG A 884 -32.83 10.29 -1.39
CA ARG A 884 -34.24 10.70 -1.43
C ARG A 884 -34.95 10.54 -0.09
N GLU A 885 -34.85 9.34 0.47
CA GLU A 885 -35.69 8.89 1.58
C GLU A 885 -34.99 8.96 2.95
N GLY A 886 -33.65 9.07 2.98
CA GLY A 886 -32.89 9.14 4.23
C GLY A 886 -33.01 10.47 4.96
N ASP A 887 -32.64 10.48 6.25
CA ASP A 887 -32.46 11.71 7.01
C ASP A 887 -31.31 12.57 6.43
N ASP A 888 -31.25 13.84 6.79
CA ASP A 888 -30.30 14.79 6.19
C ASP A 888 -28.83 14.41 6.37
N ASP A 889 -28.52 13.69 7.43
CA ASP A 889 -27.18 13.30 7.81
C ASP A 889 -26.72 12.10 6.95
N SER A 890 -27.63 11.17 6.67
CA SER A 890 -27.47 10.05 5.74
C SER A 890 -27.46 10.48 4.28
N ALA A 891 -28.37 11.38 3.89
CA ALA A 891 -28.45 11.92 2.54
C ALA A 891 -27.15 12.65 2.18
N ALA A 892 -26.62 13.51 3.07
CA ALA A 892 -25.35 14.21 2.83
C ALA A 892 -24.16 13.22 2.67
N ALA A 893 -24.10 12.17 3.50
CA ALA A 893 -23.06 11.13 3.40
C ALA A 893 -23.18 10.31 2.11
N ALA A 894 -24.42 9.99 1.68
CA ALA A 894 -24.70 9.33 0.42
C ALA A 894 -24.30 10.21 -0.78
N CYS A 895 -24.65 11.50 -0.77
CA CYS A 895 -24.21 12.47 -1.79
C CYS A 895 -22.68 12.53 -1.88
N ALA A 896 -21.99 12.68 -0.75
CA ALA A 896 -20.53 12.74 -0.71
C ALA A 896 -19.87 11.41 -1.17
N THR A 897 -20.54 10.29 -0.95
CA THR A 897 -20.07 8.97 -1.44
C THR A 897 -20.31 8.83 -2.93
N LEU A 898 -21.49 9.26 -3.41
CA LEU A 898 -21.85 9.34 -4.83
C LEU A 898 -21.00 10.35 -5.60
N ALA A 899 -20.33 11.28 -4.92
CA ALA A 899 -19.47 12.27 -5.54
C ALA A 899 -18.40 11.61 -6.43
N GLY A 900 -18.54 11.92 -7.71
CA GLY A 900 -17.74 11.37 -8.78
C GLY A 900 -18.02 9.92 -9.11
N ARG A 901 -19.00 9.19 -8.49
CA ARG A 901 -19.51 7.78 -8.72
C ARG A 901 -20.52 7.68 -9.86
N VAL A 902 -21.29 8.73 -10.04
CA VAL A 902 -22.34 8.82 -11.05
C VAL A 902 -21.68 9.24 -12.37
N VAL A 903 -21.37 8.26 -13.22
CA VAL A 903 -20.73 8.47 -14.52
C VAL A 903 -21.34 7.50 -15.55
N GLY A 904 -21.69 8.00 -16.73
CA GLY A 904 -22.28 7.24 -17.83
C GLY A 904 -23.83 7.23 -17.85
N GLU A 905 -24.43 6.61 -18.88
CA GLU A 905 -25.87 6.72 -19.20
C GLU A 905 -26.74 5.53 -18.74
N SER A 906 -26.16 4.59 -17.98
CA SER A 906 -26.91 3.46 -17.42
C SER A 906 -28.14 3.94 -16.64
N PRO A 907 -29.29 3.24 -16.69
CA PRO A 907 -30.49 3.62 -15.94
C PRO A 907 -30.24 3.89 -14.45
N VAL A 908 -29.36 3.11 -13.82
CA VAL A 908 -28.97 3.28 -12.40
C VAL A 908 -28.17 4.57 -12.17
N MET A 909 -27.30 4.93 -13.11
CA MET A 909 -26.51 6.16 -13.00
C MET A 909 -27.39 7.38 -13.22
N ARG A 910 -28.32 7.32 -14.17
CA ARG A 910 -29.33 8.36 -14.38
C ARG A 910 -30.19 8.54 -13.13
N ASP A 911 -30.70 7.46 -12.55
CA ASP A 911 -31.47 7.54 -11.31
C ASP A 911 -30.68 8.19 -10.15
N ALA A 912 -29.41 7.82 -9.98
CA ALA A 912 -28.55 8.45 -8.96
C ALA A 912 -28.26 9.94 -9.26
N ALA A 913 -28.13 10.32 -10.53
CA ALA A 913 -28.00 11.72 -10.92
C ALA A 913 -29.27 12.51 -10.59
N HIS A 914 -30.45 11.95 -10.89
CA HIS A 914 -31.74 12.55 -10.55
C HIS A 914 -31.94 12.70 -9.05
N ALA A 915 -31.62 11.68 -8.25
CA ALA A 915 -31.69 11.77 -6.78
C ALA A 915 -30.84 12.93 -6.24
N LEU A 916 -29.65 13.17 -6.81
CA LEU A 916 -28.80 14.30 -6.44
C LEU A 916 -29.40 15.63 -6.88
N GLY A 917 -30.00 15.70 -8.07
CA GLY A 917 -30.72 16.88 -8.55
C GLY A 917 -31.89 17.26 -7.65
N GLU A 918 -32.75 16.29 -7.33
CA GLU A 918 -33.87 16.44 -6.38
C GLU A 918 -33.39 16.98 -5.02
N ALA A 919 -32.32 16.40 -4.47
CA ALA A 919 -31.74 16.86 -3.21
C ALA A 919 -31.14 18.27 -3.26
N ALA A 920 -30.73 18.74 -4.45
CA ALA A 920 -30.18 20.07 -4.65
C ALA A 920 -31.26 21.17 -4.77
N VAL A 921 -32.47 20.82 -5.22
CA VAL A 921 -33.60 21.77 -5.34
C VAL A 921 -34.61 21.70 -4.20
N GLU A 922 -34.63 20.62 -3.41
CA GLU A 922 -35.58 20.46 -2.31
C GLU A 922 -35.39 21.56 -1.24
N GLU A 923 -36.44 22.37 -1.06
CA GLU A 923 -36.45 23.51 -0.15
C GLU A 923 -36.32 23.09 1.32
N ARG A 924 -36.88 21.93 1.67
CA ARG A 924 -36.89 21.44 3.07
C ARG A 924 -35.56 20.86 3.53
N ARG A 925 -34.62 20.57 2.62
CA ARG A 925 -33.31 20.00 2.97
C ARG A 925 -32.34 21.07 3.49
N PRO A 926 -31.54 20.78 4.54
CA PRO A 926 -30.59 21.73 5.08
C PRO A 926 -29.38 21.92 4.17
N TRP A 927 -28.69 23.04 4.38
CA TRP A 927 -27.50 23.45 3.61
C TRP A 927 -26.43 22.35 3.45
N LYS A 928 -26.24 21.49 4.45
CA LYS A 928 -25.25 20.39 4.39
C LYS A 928 -25.56 19.34 3.31
N VAL A 929 -26.83 18.97 3.13
CA VAL A 929 -27.28 18.00 2.12
C VAL A 929 -27.14 18.61 0.75
N TRP A 930 -27.65 19.84 0.63
CA TRP A 930 -27.54 20.65 -0.56
C TRP A 930 -26.07 20.78 -1.00
N HIS A 931 -25.17 21.16 -0.10
CA HIS A 931 -23.75 21.35 -0.43
C HIS A 931 -23.10 20.04 -0.87
N ALA A 932 -23.42 18.92 -0.21
CA ALA A 932 -22.93 17.60 -0.60
C ALA A 932 -23.48 17.15 -1.97
N ALA A 933 -24.76 17.41 -2.26
CA ALA A 933 -25.40 17.10 -3.53
C ALA A 933 -24.80 17.94 -4.67
N VAL A 934 -24.68 19.26 -4.49
CA VAL A 934 -24.07 20.17 -5.47
C VAL A 934 -22.59 19.87 -5.68
N ALA A 935 -21.84 19.55 -4.63
CA ALA A 935 -20.45 19.10 -4.76
C ALA A 935 -20.35 17.77 -5.53
N ALA A 936 -21.31 16.87 -5.36
CA ALA A 936 -21.38 15.61 -6.11
C ALA A 936 -21.73 15.84 -7.59
N ILE A 937 -22.72 16.68 -7.89
CA ILE A 937 -23.13 17.08 -9.25
C ILE A 937 -22.00 17.81 -9.97
N ALA A 938 -21.36 18.78 -9.31
CA ALA A 938 -20.22 19.52 -9.86
C ALA A 938 -19.03 18.60 -10.19
N GLY A 939 -18.91 17.47 -9.48
CA GLY A 939 -17.91 16.44 -9.73
C GLY A 939 -18.29 15.35 -10.74
N MET A 940 -19.52 15.34 -11.29
CA MET A 940 -19.90 14.46 -12.40
C MET A 940 -19.24 14.95 -13.69
N ASN A 941 -18.87 14.10 -14.64
CA ASN A 941 -18.44 14.55 -15.97
C ASN A 941 -19.59 14.32 -16.95
N SER A 942 -20.02 15.35 -17.68
CA SER A 942 -20.89 15.15 -18.85
C SER A 942 -20.00 14.69 -20.01
N SER A 943 -20.08 13.40 -20.35
CA SER A 943 -19.65 12.90 -21.65
C SER A 943 -20.45 13.61 -22.73
N ALA A 944 -19.76 14.02 -23.79
CA ALA A 944 -20.31 14.77 -24.91
C ALA A 944 -21.43 14.01 -25.61
N VAL A 945 -22.55 14.68 -25.83
CA VAL A 945 -23.54 14.35 -26.86
C VAL A 945 -23.68 15.58 -27.75
N GLY A 946 -23.44 15.39 -29.05
CA GLY A 946 -23.84 16.31 -30.12
C GLY A 946 -22.75 17.22 -30.69
N ALA A 947 -21.74 16.67 -31.39
CA ALA A 947 -20.98 17.40 -32.42
C ALA A 947 -20.14 16.50 -33.37
N GLU A 948 -20.49 15.23 -33.56
CA GLU A 948 -19.84 14.40 -34.58
C GLU A 948 -20.87 13.91 -35.60
N GLY A 949 -20.84 14.53 -36.78
CA GLY A 949 -21.72 14.21 -37.91
C GLY A 949 -22.10 15.40 -38.78
N ALA A 950 -21.14 16.23 -39.21
CA ALA A 950 -21.32 17.18 -40.31
C ALA A 950 -19.97 17.54 -40.96
N GLU A 951 -19.23 16.52 -41.42
CA GLU A 951 -18.35 16.71 -42.57
C GLU A 951 -19.20 16.42 -43.81
N GLY A 952 -19.73 17.48 -44.43
CA GLY A 952 -20.55 17.38 -45.62
C GLY A 952 -21.39 18.62 -45.86
N ASP A 953 -20.87 19.49 -46.72
CA ASP A 953 -21.54 20.57 -47.46
C ASP A 953 -21.81 21.90 -46.73
N GLU A 954 -21.16 22.96 -47.25
CA GLU A 954 -21.33 24.36 -46.88
C GLU A 954 -22.68 24.89 -47.40
N SER A 955 -23.81 24.56 -46.77
CA SER A 955 -25.04 25.37 -46.97
C SER A 955 -26.15 25.23 -45.92
N THR A 956 -25.96 24.57 -44.78
CA THR A 956 -27.06 24.34 -43.83
C THR A 956 -27.11 25.46 -42.78
N ASP A 957 -28.18 26.27 -42.84
CA ASP A 957 -28.47 27.36 -41.91
C ASP A 957 -28.35 26.94 -40.44
N VAL A 958 -27.50 27.66 -39.69
CA VAL A 958 -27.30 27.51 -38.22
C VAL A 958 -28.62 27.63 -37.46
N ALA A 959 -29.63 28.30 -38.03
CA ALA A 959 -30.98 28.41 -37.49
C ALA A 959 -31.73 27.06 -37.46
N VAL A 960 -31.56 26.20 -38.46
CA VAL A 960 -32.33 24.93 -38.59
C VAL A 960 -31.81 23.87 -37.62
N VAL A 961 -30.51 23.88 -37.28
CA VAL A 961 -29.93 22.98 -36.27
C VAL A 961 -30.31 23.41 -34.85
N ALA A 962 -30.42 24.72 -34.59
CA ALA A 962 -30.92 25.24 -33.32
C ALA A 962 -32.41 24.93 -33.11
N GLU A 963 -33.21 25.04 -34.18
CA GLU A 963 -34.65 24.72 -34.18
C GLU A 963 -34.89 23.21 -34.03
N ALA A 964 -34.11 22.35 -34.68
CA ALA A 964 -34.16 20.89 -34.47
C ALA A 964 -33.76 20.49 -33.04
N ALA A 965 -32.77 21.16 -32.44
CA ALA A 965 -32.38 20.95 -31.06
C ALA A 965 -33.44 21.45 -30.05
N GLU A 966 -34.19 22.50 -30.38
CA GLU A 966 -35.35 22.95 -29.61
C GLU A 966 -36.57 22.03 -29.76
N VAL A 967 -36.87 21.55 -30.96
CA VAL A 967 -37.95 20.59 -31.23
C VAL A 967 -37.68 19.26 -30.54
N THR A 968 -36.42 18.79 -30.50
CA THR A 968 -36.04 17.57 -29.77
C THR A 968 -36.18 17.77 -28.25
N ARG A 969 -35.76 18.93 -27.74
CA ARG A 969 -35.88 19.30 -26.31
C ARG A 969 -37.35 19.46 -25.90
N ALA A 970 -38.19 20.02 -26.77
CA ALA A 970 -39.63 20.15 -26.56
C ALA A 970 -40.37 18.80 -26.64
N ALA A 971 -39.94 17.89 -27.54
CA ALA A 971 -40.48 16.54 -27.65
C ALA A 971 -40.10 15.64 -26.46
N GLU A 972 -38.90 15.80 -25.90
CA GLU A 972 -38.46 15.08 -24.69
C GLU A 972 -39.24 15.54 -23.44
N VAL A 973 -39.51 16.85 -23.32
CA VAL A 973 -40.35 17.44 -22.27
C VAL A 973 -41.81 17.00 -22.40
N ALA A 974 -42.37 16.92 -23.61
CA ALA A 974 -43.74 16.47 -23.86
C ALA A 974 -43.96 14.96 -23.57
N MET A 975 -42.89 14.15 -23.59
CA MET A 975 -42.92 12.71 -23.26
C MET A 975 -42.54 12.40 -21.80
N GLY A 976 -42.38 13.40 -20.94
CA GLY A 976 -42.02 13.21 -19.53
C GLY A 976 -40.63 12.61 -19.31
N ARG A 977 -39.71 12.75 -20.28
CA ARG A 977 -38.33 12.27 -20.19
C ARG A 977 -37.40 13.44 -19.80
N PRO A 978 -36.82 13.46 -18.59
CA PRO A 978 -35.96 14.56 -18.16
C PRO A 978 -34.59 14.52 -18.85
N SER A 979 -34.04 15.71 -19.12
CA SER A 979 -32.79 15.94 -19.84
C SER A 979 -31.55 15.33 -19.17
N SER A 980 -30.50 15.08 -19.95
CA SER A 980 -29.18 14.63 -19.47
C SER A 980 -28.42 15.68 -18.65
N ASP A 981 -28.95 16.91 -18.52
CA ASP A 981 -28.33 18.05 -17.83
C ASP A 981 -29.01 18.33 -16.47
N VAL A 982 -28.71 17.48 -15.48
CA VAL A 982 -29.21 17.63 -14.10
C VAL A 982 -28.79 18.97 -13.50
N LEU A 983 -27.60 19.49 -13.83
CA LEU A 983 -27.15 20.78 -13.32
C LEU A 983 -27.99 21.92 -13.90
N GLY A 984 -28.24 21.93 -15.22
CA GLY A 984 -29.09 22.92 -15.86
C GLY A 984 -30.50 22.98 -15.26
N HIS A 985 -31.11 21.82 -14.99
CA HIS A 985 -32.40 21.75 -14.32
C HIS A 985 -32.37 22.36 -12.90
N VAL A 986 -31.37 22.00 -12.09
CA VAL A 986 -31.19 22.55 -10.74
C VAL A 986 -31.04 24.08 -10.80
N LEU A 987 -30.28 24.59 -11.76
CA LEU A 987 -30.08 26.03 -11.93
C LEU A 987 -31.37 26.74 -12.35
N SER A 988 -32.15 26.19 -13.30
CA SER A 988 -33.43 26.78 -13.72
C SER A 988 -34.38 26.96 -12.55
N VAL A 989 -34.58 25.91 -11.74
CA VAL A 989 -35.48 25.94 -10.57
C VAL A 989 -35.03 26.99 -9.55
N LEU A 990 -33.72 27.08 -9.29
CA LEU A 990 -33.19 28.08 -8.36
C LEU A 990 -33.33 29.52 -8.87
N VAL A 991 -33.18 29.75 -10.18
CA VAL A 991 -33.38 31.06 -10.82
C VAL A 991 -34.83 31.48 -10.80
N GLU A 992 -35.75 30.59 -11.17
CA GLU A 992 -37.20 30.84 -11.10
C GLU A 992 -37.61 31.23 -9.67
N THR A 993 -37.11 30.50 -8.67
CA THR A 993 -37.36 30.80 -7.24
C THR A 993 -36.72 32.13 -6.80
N ALA A 994 -35.53 32.46 -7.29
CA ALA A 994 -34.83 33.70 -6.96
C ALA A 994 -35.48 34.95 -7.61
N THR A 995 -36.12 34.77 -8.76
CA THR A 995 -36.73 35.86 -9.57
C THR A 995 -38.22 36.04 -9.33
N ALA A 996 -38.89 35.10 -8.65
CA ALA A 996 -40.30 35.22 -8.30
C ALA A 996 -40.62 36.53 -7.54
N SER A 997 -41.68 37.21 -7.98
CA SER A 997 -42.06 38.57 -7.57
C SER A 997 -43.09 38.66 -6.42
N SER A 998 -43.27 37.61 -5.61
CA SER A 998 -44.23 37.64 -4.50
C SER A 998 -43.59 38.08 -3.16
N ASN A 999 -44.18 39.07 -2.49
CA ASN A 999 -43.74 39.59 -1.18
C ASN A 999 -43.84 38.54 -0.04
N THR A 1000 -44.55 37.43 -0.25
CA THR A 1000 -44.82 36.41 0.77
C THR A 1000 -43.69 35.39 0.95
N GLU A 1001 -42.63 35.43 0.13
CA GLU A 1001 -41.60 34.36 0.10
C GLU A 1001 -40.14 34.89 0.16
N HIS A 1002 -39.90 35.98 0.89
CA HIS A 1002 -38.53 36.52 1.09
C HIS A 1002 -37.51 35.48 1.61
N VAL A 1003 -37.95 34.49 2.40
CA VAL A 1003 -37.09 33.42 2.92
C VAL A 1003 -36.66 32.46 1.80
N ARG A 1004 -37.57 32.05 0.92
CA ARG A 1004 -37.27 31.15 -0.22
C ARG A 1004 -36.37 31.81 -1.23
N ARG A 1005 -36.66 33.07 -1.58
CA ARG A 1005 -35.81 33.88 -2.45
C ARG A 1005 -34.38 34.00 -1.90
N ARG A 1006 -34.24 34.28 -0.60
CA ARG A 1006 -32.92 34.37 0.06
C ARG A 1006 -32.18 33.03 0.07
N ASP A 1007 -32.88 31.92 0.28
CA ASP A 1007 -32.27 30.59 0.26
C ASP A 1007 -31.81 30.19 -1.16
N ALA A 1008 -32.64 30.45 -2.17
CA ALA A 1008 -32.29 30.22 -3.58
C ALA A 1008 -31.04 31.02 -3.99
N LEU A 1009 -30.95 32.30 -3.61
CA LEU A 1009 -29.77 33.13 -3.85
C LEU A 1009 -28.51 32.59 -3.14
N ARG A 1010 -28.64 32.16 -1.88
CA ARG A 1010 -27.53 31.52 -1.15
C ARG A 1010 -27.06 30.24 -1.83
N ARG A 1011 -27.99 29.39 -2.28
CA ARG A 1011 -27.67 28.14 -3.00
C ARG A 1011 -26.96 28.44 -4.32
N LEU A 1012 -27.43 29.42 -5.10
CA LEU A 1012 -26.75 29.86 -6.32
C LEU A 1012 -25.32 30.37 -6.06
N GLU A 1013 -25.12 31.19 -5.03
CA GLU A 1013 -23.78 31.62 -4.59
C GLU A 1013 -22.89 30.43 -4.17
N GLY A 1014 -23.47 29.47 -3.45
CA GLY A 1014 -22.77 28.24 -3.06
C GLY A 1014 -22.39 27.37 -4.26
N CYS A 1015 -23.24 27.26 -5.30
CA CYS A 1015 -22.92 26.58 -6.56
C CYS A 1015 -21.69 27.22 -7.20
N ALA A 1016 -21.64 28.56 -7.23
CA ALA A 1016 -20.50 29.30 -7.76
C ALA A 1016 -19.21 28.95 -7.00
N ASN A 1017 -19.29 28.86 -5.68
CA ASN A 1017 -18.14 28.50 -4.83
C ASN A 1017 -17.71 27.03 -5.00
N ALA A 1018 -18.64 26.09 -5.16
CA ALA A 1018 -18.32 24.67 -5.39
C ALA A 1018 -17.61 24.45 -6.73
N VAL A 1019 -18.08 25.09 -7.80
CA VAL A 1019 -17.46 25.05 -9.13
C VAL A 1019 -16.09 25.75 -9.13
N SER A 1020 -15.95 26.85 -8.39
CA SER A 1020 -14.68 27.60 -8.28
C SER A 1020 -13.61 26.89 -7.41
N SER A 1021 -14.03 26.15 -6.38
CA SER A 1021 -13.14 25.46 -5.43
C SER A 1021 -12.56 24.15 -5.98
N GLY A 1022 -13.09 23.64 -7.09
CA GLY A 1022 -12.56 22.50 -7.81
C GLY A 1022 -11.22 22.85 -8.47
N TYR A 1023 -10.12 22.68 -7.73
CA TYR A 1023 -8.72 22.71 -8.19
C TYR A 1023 -8.46 23.64 -9.39
N GLY A 1024 -7.97 24.86 -9.14
CA GLY A 1024 -7.72 25.97 -10.09
C GLY A 1024 -6.88 25.68 -11.35
N SER A 1025 -7.22 24.65 -12.11
CA SER A 1025 -6.67 24.19 -13.38
C SER A 1025 -7.69 23.46 -14.27
N TYR A 1026 -8.87 23.06 -13.76
CA TYR A 1026 -9.86 22.31 -14.56
C TYR A 1026 -11.33 22.70 -14.25
N VAL A 1027 -11.68 23.99 -14.29
CA VAL A 1027 -13.10 24.38 -14.35
C VAL A 1027 -13.67 23.94 -15.70
N GLU A 1028 -14.80 23.22 -15.72
CA GLU A 1028 -15.51 22.86 -16.95
C GLU A 1028 -16.24 24.08 -17.51
N VAL A 1029 -15.73 24.66 -18.60
CA VAL A 1029 -16.14 25.95 -19.16
C VAL A 1029 -17.66 26.04 -19.41
N ARG A 1030 -18.28 24.99 -19.98
CA ARG A 1030 -19.72 24.96 -20.26
C ARG A 1030 -20.59 25.11 -19.00
N ARG A 1031 -20.19 24.51 -17.89
CA ARG A 1031 -20.92 24.61 -16.61
C ARG A 1031 -20.73 25.96 -15.95
N ALA A 1032 -19.54 26.52 -16.06
CA ALA A 1032 -19.27 27.87 -15.59
C ALA A 1032 -20.09 28.90 -16.39
N ASP A 1033 -20.26 28.71 -17.70
CA ASP A 1033 -21.11 29.56 -18.55
C ASP A 1033 -22.59 29.46 -18.14
N ALA A 1034 -23.13 28.24 -18.02
CA ALA A 1034 -24.52 27.99 -17.63
C ALA A 1034 -24.83 28.59 -16.25
N LEU A 1035 -23.93 28.37 -15.28
CA LEU A 1035 -24.07 28.93 -13.94
C LEU A 1035 -23.89 30.46 -13.92
N ALA A 1036 -23.01 31.03 -14.75
CA ALA A 1036 -22.86 32.48 -14.86
C ALA A 1036 -24.12 33.14 -15.44
N THR A 1037 -24.80 32.50 -16.40
CA THR A 1037 -26.13 32.95 -16.90
C THR A 1037 -27.17 32.87 -15.79
N ALA A 1038 -27.27 31.74 -15.09
CA ALA A 1038 -28.21 31.59 -13.99
C ALA A 1038 -27.99 32.63 -12.86
N LEU A 1039 -26.75 32.93 -12.51
CA LEU A 1039 -26.40 33.95 -11.53
C LEU A 1039 -26.77 35.36 -12.00
N GLU A 1040 -26.59 35.66 -13.30
CA GLU A 1040 -26.99 36.93 -13.90
C GLU A 1040 -28.52 37.11 -13.86
N ASP A 1041 -29.28 36.09 -14.27
CA ASP A 1041 -30.75 36.11 -14.26
C ASP A 1041 -31.30 36.26 -12.84
N ALA A 1042 -30.63 35.68 -11.83
CA ALA A 1042 -30.98 35.82 -10.43
C ALA A 1042 -30.53 37.15 -9.78
N GLY A 1043 -29.76 37.99 -10.49
CA GLY A 1043 -29.26 39.28 -10.00
C GLY A 1043 -27.98 39.19 -9.12
N LEU A 1044 -27.32 38.04 -9.05
CA LEU A 1044 -26.02 37.84 -8.39
C LEU A 1044 -24.86 38.25 -9.30
N LEU A 1045 -24.85 39.53 -9.66
CA LEU A 1045 -23.98 40.08 -10.71
C LEU A 1045 -22.48 40.00 -10.39
N ARG A 1046 -22.09 40.00 -9.10
CA ARG A 1046 -20.69 39.84 -8.68
C ARG A 1046 -20.20 38.41 -8.92
N GLU A 1047 -20.98 37.43 -8.49
CA GLU A 1047 -20.68 36.00 -8.65
C GLU A 1047 -20.72 35.61 -10.14
N ALA A 1048 -21.69 36.14 -10.89
CA ALA A 1048 -21.79 35.98 -12.34
C ALA A 1048 -20.54 36.54 -13.06
N ALA A 1049 -20.11 37.77 -12.72
CA ALA A 1049 -18.90 38.38 -13.29
C ALA A 1049 -17.65 37.58 -12.96
N ARG A 1050 -17.50 37.11 -11.71
CA ARG A 1050 -16.39 36.27 -11.26
C ARG A 1050 -16.33 34.95 -12.02
N LEU A 1051 -17.46 34.26 -12.16
CA LEU A 1051 -17.51 32.95 -12.81
C LEU A 1051 -17.35 33.04 -14.33
N ALA A 1052 -17.92 34.08 -14.97
CA ALA A 1052 -17.68 34.37 -16.37
C ALA A 1052 -16.20 34.68 -16.63
N LEU A 1053 -15.54 35.41 -15.72
CA LEU A 1053 -14.10 35.64 -15.77
C LEU A 1053 -13.31 34.33 -15.59
N ASP A 1054 -13.67 33.48 -14.63
CA ASP A 1054 -13.04 32.16 -14.42
C ASP A 1054 -13.21 31.24 -15.65
N ALA A 1055 -14.38 31.27 -16.30
CA ALA A 1055 -14.67 30.55 -17.54
C ALA A 1055 -13.83 31.07 -18.71
N ALA A 1056 -13.72 32.40 -18.86
CA ALA A 1056 -12.88 33.05 -19.87
C ALA A 1056 -11.40 32.69 -19.66
N TRP A 1057 -10.92 32.68 -18.41
CA TRP A 1057 -9.58 32.22 -18.08
C TRP A 1057 -9.37 30.73 -18.34
N ALA A 1058 -10.36 29.90 -18.02
CA ALA A 1058 -10.30 28.46 -18.26
C ALA A 1058 -10.29 28.14 -19.77
N ALA A 1059 -11.05 28.87 -20.58
CA ALA A 1059 -11.03 28.80 -22.04
C ALA A 1059 -9.66 29.23 -22.59
N LEU A 1060 -9.14 30.36 -22.11
CA LEU A 1060 -7.83 30.87 -22.52
C LEU A 1060 -6.69 29.91 -22.18
N ARG A 1061 -6.74 29.23 -21.02
CA ARG A 1061 -5.78 28.18 -20.64
C ARG A 1061 -5.80 26.96 -21.57
N ARG A 1062 -6.89 26.77 -22.30
CA ARG A 1062 -7.10 25.71 -23.30
C ARG A 1062 -6.88 26.21 -24.74
N GLY A 1063 -6.40 27.45 -24.92
CA GLY A 1063 -6.12 28.01 -26.24
C GLY A 1063 -7.31 28.62 -26.97
N ASP A 1064 -8.48 28.70 -26.33
CA ASP A 1064 -9.68 29.35 -26.87
C ASP A 1064 -9.74 30.82 -26.42
N PRO A 1065 -9.72 31.80 -27.35
CA PRO A 1065 -9.81 33.23 -26.99
C PRO A 1065 -11.17 33.60 -26.40
N ALA A 1066 -12.23 32.83 -26.69
CA ALA A 1066 -13.59 32.95 -26.16
C ALA A 1066 -14.07 34.40 -25.98
N PRO A 1067 -14.10 35.22 -27.05
CA PRO A 1067 -14.38 36.65 -26.98
C PRO A 1067 -15.69 36.97 -26.24
N GLU A 1068 -16.70 36.12 -26.41
CA GLU A 1068 -18.01 36.27 -25.78
C GLU A 1068 -17.97 36.14 -24.25
N ARG A 1069 -17.09 35.29 -23.71
CA ARG A 1069 -16.95 35.11 -22.25
C ARG A 1069 -16.29 36.32 -21.60
N TRP A 1070 -15.27 36.88 -22.27
CA TRP A 1070 -14.66 38.14 -21.86
C TRP A 1070 -15.66 39.30 -21.95
N ALA A 1071 -16.42 39.37 -23.04
CA ALA A 1071 -17.44 40.39 -23.23
C ALA A 1071 -18.53 40.31 -22.15
N LYS A 1072 -18.95 39.10 -21.76
CA LYS A 1072 -19.92 38.89 -20.67
C LYS A 1072 -19.38 39.34 -19.31
N ALA A 1073 -18.17 38.89 -18.94
CA ALA A 1073 -17.54 39.29 -17.68
C ALA A 1073 -17.38 40.82 -17.56
N LEU A 1074 -16.99 41.47 -18.67
CA LEU A 1074 -16.82 42.92 -18.74
C LEU A 1074 -18.14 43.67 -18.73
N ARG A 1075 -19.15 43.23 -19.49
CA ARG A 1075 -20.51 43.81 -19.44
C ARG A 1075 -21.07 43.81 -18.03
N LEU A 1076 -20.85 42.72 -17.28
CA LEU A 1076 -21.31 42.61 -15.89
C LEU A 1076 -20.53 43.51 -14.92
N ALA A 1077 -19.32 43.95 -15.29
CA ALA A 1077 -18.42 44.72 -14.45
C ALA A 1077 -18.29 46.20 -14.83
N ASP A 1078 -18.62 46.59 -16.07
CA ASP A 1078 -18.38 47.93 -16.63
C ASP A 1078 -19.13 49.01 -15.79
N ASP A 1079 -20.35 48.73 -15.31
CA ASP A 1079 -21.13 49.66 -14.46
C ASP A 1079 -20.65 49.72 -12.99
N HIS A 1080 -19.97 48.66 -12.52
CA HIS A 1080 -19.51 48.54 -11.13
C HIS A 1080 -18.20 47.73 -11.07
N PRO A 1081 -17.04 48.39 -11.26
CA PRO A 1081 -15.74 47.72 -11.36
C PRO A 1081 -15.37 46.83 -10.15
N GLY A 1082 -15.89 47.14 -8.96
CA GLY A 1082 -15.72 46.33 -7.74
C GLY A 1082 -16.46 44.98 -7.72
N ARG A 1083 -17.07 44.56 -8.84
CA ARG A 1083 -17.60 43.19 -9.04
C ARG A 1083 -16.51 42.20 -9.43
N LEU A 1084 -15.44 42.66 -10.07
CA LEU A 1084 -14.28 41.82 -10.38
C LEU A 1084 -13.36 41.73 -9.15
N PRO A 1085 -12.71 40.57 -8.92
CA PRO A 1085 -11.73 40.42 -7.85
C PRO A 1085 -10.54 41.37 -8.06
N ASP A 1086 -9.88 41.76 -6.97
CA ASP A 1086 -8.66 42.58 -7.03
C ASP A 1086 -7.59 41.87 -7.87
N LEU A 1087 -7.32 42.44 -9.04
CA LEU A 1087 -6.39 41.91 -10.03
C LEU A 1087 -4.92 42.13 -9.62
N SER A 1088 -4.65 42.98 -8.62
CA SER A 1088 -3.29 43.35 -8.19
C SER A 1088 -2.52 42.20 -7.52
N GLY A 1089 -3.25 41.25 -6.90
CA GLY A 1089 -2.70 40.03 -6.28
C GLY A 1089 -2.81 38.76 -7.15
N PHE A 1090 -3.41 38.86 -8.34
CA PHE A 1090 -3.74 37.68 -9.15
C PHE A 1090 -2.52 37.20 -9.95
N SER A 1091 -1.94 36.06 -9.55
CA SER A 1091 -0.87 35.40 -10.31
C SER A 1091 -1.50 34.36 -11.23
N LEU A 1092 -1.33 34.54 -12.55
CA LEU A 1092 -1.54 33.47 -13.53
C LEU A 1092 -0.55 32.31 -13.24
N GLY A 1093 -0.93 31.43 -12.32
CA GLY A 1093 -0.26 30.15 -12.14
C GLY A 1093 -0.21 29.41 -13.48
N ALA A 1094 0.93 28.79 -13.79
CA ALA A 1094 1.12 27.76 -14.82
C ALA A 1094 0.26 27.82 -16.12
N THR A 1095 -0.12 28.98 -16.67
CA THR A 1095 -0.60 29.04 -18.06
C THR A 1095 0.54 28.54 -18.94
N PRO A 1096 0.35 27.46 -19.71
CA PRO A 1096 1.36 27.00 -20.65
C PRO A 1096 1.59 28.10 -21.69
N VAL A 1097 2.84 28.35 -22.09
CA VAL A 1097 3.14 29.23 -23.24
C VAL A 1097 2.61 28.67 -24.57
N ARG A 1098 1.96 27.51 -24.55
CA ARG A 1098 1.34 26.83 -25.71
C ARG A 1098 0.39 27.74 -26.53
N HIS A 1099 -0.18 28.79 -25.93
CA HIS A 1099 -1.19 29.65 -26.60
C HIS A 1099 -0.84 31.15 -26.54
N ALA A 1100 0.43 31.50 -26.74
CA ALA A 1100 0.89 32.90 -26.71
C ALA A 1100 0.15 33.79 -27.74
N GLU A 1101 -0.09 33.28 -28.95
CA GLU A 1101 -0.81 34.01 -30.00
C GLU A 1101 -2.28 34.27 -29.62
N THR A 1102 -2.99 33.25 -29.14
CA THR A 1102 -4.36 33.41 -28.63
C THR A 1102 -4.41 34.43 -27.49
N THR A 1103 -3.46 34.36 -26.56
CA THR A 1103 -3.39 35.28 -25.42
C THR A 1103 -3.14 36.72 -25.88
N LEU A 1104 -2.31 36.91 -26.90
CA LEU A 1104 -2.03 38.22 -27.48
C LEU A 1104 -3.26 38.77 -28.22
N ARG A 1105 -3.98 37.92 -28.96
CA ARG A 1105 -5.25 38.29 -29.60
C ARG A 1105 -6.30 38.70 -28.57
N THR A 1106 -6.43 37.97 -27.47
CA THR A 1106 -7.33 38.34 -26.37
C THR A 1106 -6.90 39.65 -25.71
N ALA A 1107 -5.60 39.87 -25.46
CA ALA A 1107 -5.12 41.13 -24.91
C ALA A 1107 -5.41 42.34 -25.81
N ARG A 1108 -5.25 42.19 -27.14
CA ARG A 1108 -5.59 43.21 -28.14
C ARG A 1108 -7.08 43.53 -28.14
N MET A 1109 -7.91 42.49 -28.17
CA MET A 1109 -9.36 42.62 -28.10
C MET A 1109 -9.79 43.37 -26.83
N LEU A 1110 -9.20 43.04 -25.68
CA LEU A 1110 -9.49 43.72 -24.41
C LEU A 1110 -9.04 45.18 -24.42
N ARG A 1111 -7.87 45.49 -25.00
CA ARG A 1111 -7.40 46.87 -25.20
C ARG A 1111 -8.34 47.66 -26.10
N GLU A 1112 -8.80 47.08 -27.21
CA GLU A 1112 -9.63 47.76 -28.21
C GLU A 1112 -11.02 48.11 -27.68
N ARG A 1113 -11.51 47.40 -26.66
CA ARG A 1113 -12.78 47.71 -26.00
C ARG A 1113 -12.76 49.06 -25.27
N GLY A 1114 -11.60 49.57 -24.87
CA GLY A 1114 -11.42 50.93 -24.36
C GLY A 1114 -11.96 51.21 -22.95
N THR A 1115 -12.57 50.25 -22.25
CA THR A 1115 -13.05 50.42 -20.87
C THR A 1115 -11.93 50.22 -19.84
N PRO A 1116 -11.96 50.89 -18.66
CA PRO A 1116 -10.91 50.74 -17.64
C PRO A 1116 -10.69 49.29 -17.19
N SER A 1117 -11.77 48.55 -16.94
CA SER A 1117 -11.72 47.13 -16.54
C SER A 1117 -11.08 46.23 -17.61
N ALA A 1118 -11.39 46.47 -18.88
CA ALA A 1118 -10.83 45.72 -20.00
C ALA A 1118 -9.34 46.05 -20.21
N GLY A 1119 -8.99 47.33 -20.10
CA GLY A 1119 -7.62 47.82 -20.17
C GLY A 1119 -6.74 47.23 -19.07
N LEU A 1120 -7.20 47.20 -17.81
CA LEU A 1120 -6.47 46.58 -16.71
C LEU A 1120 -6.29 45.07 -16.88
N LEU A 1121 -7.30 44.34 -17.37
CA LEU A 1121 -7.18 42.92 -17.70
C LEU A 1121 -6.18 42.68 -18.85
N ALA A 1122 -6.17 43.54 -19.87
CA ALA A 1122 -5.18 43.51 -20.94
C ALA A 1122 -3.75 43.72 -20.38
N VAL A 1123 -3.56 44.67 -19.46
CA VAL A 1123 -2.27 44.89 -18.77
C VAL A 1123 -1.86 43.66 -17.97
N VAL A 1124 -2.79 42.98 -17.28
CA VAL A 1124 -2.50 41.73 -16.55
C VAL A 1124 -2.04 40.62 -17.51
N LEU A 1125 -2.73 40.44 -18.65
CA LEU A 1125 -2.35 39.46 -19.67
C LEU A 1125 -0.98 39.76 -20.27
N VAL A 1126 -0.72 41.02 -20.65
CA VAL A 1126 0.54 41.46 -21.24
C VAL A 1126 1.69 41.36 -20.23
N ARG A 1127 1.46 41.75 -18.97
CA ARG A 1127 2.47 41.62 -17.90
C ARG A 1127 2.81 40.17 -17.62
N ALA A 1128 1.80 39.30 -17.50
CA ALA A 1128 2.00 37.88 -17.20
C ALA A 1128 2.64 37.13 -18.38
N SER A 1129 2.24 37.43 -19.62
CA SER A 1129 2.74 36.76 -20.82
C SER A 1129 4.10 37.32 -21.24
N GLY A 1130 4.27 38.64 -21.22
CA GLY A 1130 5.54 39.32 -21.49
C GLY A 1130 6.65 38.87 -20.54
N ALA A 1131 6.37 38.71 -19.25
CA ALA A 1131 7.35 38.15 -18.30
C ALA A 1131 7.73 36.69 -18.60
N ARG A 1132 6.88 35.91 -19.28
CA ARG A 1132 7.11 34.48 -19.58
C ARG A 1132 7.74 34.23 -20.94
N THR A 1133 7.54 35.14 -21.90
CA THR A 1133 8.12 35.10 -23.26
C THR A 1133 9.41 35.92 -23.37
N GLY A 1134 9.91 36.50 -22.29
CA GLY A 1134 11.09 37.38 -22.34
C GLY A 1134 10.81 38.69 -23.08
N TRP A 1135 9.55 39.14 -23.06
CA TRP A 1135 9.08 40.33 -23.76
C TRP A 1135 9.40 40.31 -25.24
N ASP A 1136 8.91 39.35 -26.03
CA ASP A 1136 9.08 39.41 -27.49
C ASP A 1136 8.51 40.70 -28.12
N ALA A 1137 8.83 40.95 -29.39
CA ALA A 1137 8.44 42.18 -30.09
C ALA A 1137 6.93 42.42 -30.07
N ALA A 1138 6.12 41.35 -30.11
CA ALA A 1138 4.66 41.46 -30.16
C ALA A 1138 4.09 41.94 -28.82
N TRP A 1139 4.59 41.44 -27.68
CA TRP A 1139 4.19 41.92 -26.35
C TRP A 1139 4.71 43.31 -26.02
N ARG A 1140 5.92 43.69 -26.47
CA ARG A 1140 6.42 45.08 -26.31
C ARG A 1140 5.58 46.07 -27.10
N THR A 1141 5.15 45.68 -28.30
CA THR A 1141 4.25 46.47 -29.13
C THR A 1141 2.92 46.66 -28.43
N GLU A 1142 2.35 45.57 -27.89
CA GLU A 1142 1.07 45.64 -27.18
C GLU A 1142 1.15 46.48 -25.89
N LEU A 1143 2.22 46.34 -25.10
CA LEU A 1143 2.47 47.19 -23.93
C LEU A 1143 2.57 48.67 -24.32
N SER A 1144 3.24 48.98 -25.43
CA SER A 1144 3.36 50.35 -25.94
C SER A 1144 2.02 50.91 -26.45
N ALA A 1145 1.12 50.03 -26.93
CA ALA A 1145 -0.25 50.41 -27.26
C ALA A 1145 -1.08 50.67 -25.98
N LEU A 1146 -0.94 49.83 -24.94
CA LEU A 1146 -1.61 50.01 -23.64
C LEU A 1146 -1.14 51.26 -22.87
N ARG A 1147 0.12 51.68 -23.03
CA ARG A 1147 0.61 52.96 -22.47
C ARG A 1147 -0.03 54.19 -23.09
N ARG A 1148 -0.62 54.06 -24.28
CA ARG A 1148 -1.38 55.10 -24.99
C ARG A 1148 -2.89 54.87 -24.91
N HIS A 1149 -3.33 54.02 -23.98
CA HIS A 1149 -4.75 53.75 -23.78
C HIS A 1149 -5.48 55.03 -23.31
N PRO A 1150 -6.73 55.29 -23.78
CA PRO A 1150 -7.47 56.49 -23.43
C PRO A 1150 -7.83 56.58 -21.93
N ASP A 1151 -7.92 55.45 -21.25
CA ASP A 1151 -8.13 55.38 -19.80
C ASP A 1151 -6.80 55.62 -19.03
N PRO A 1152 -6.74 56.64 -18.14
CA PRO A 1152 -5.52 57.02 -17.43
C PRO A 1152 -5.01 55.94 -16.45
N ASP A 1153 -5.90 55.15 -15.83
CA ASP A 1153 -5.51 54.10 -14.88
C ASP A 1153 -4.88 52.90 -15.60
N THR A 1154 -5.43 52.51 -16.75
CA THR A 1154 -4.83 51.52 -17.65
C THR A 1154 -3.47 51.98 -18.16
N ALA A 1155 -3.37 53.24 -18.63
CA ALA A 1155 -2.12 53.80 -19.10
C ALA A 1155 -1.06 53.84 -18.00
N MET A 1156 -1.45 54.23 -16.78
CA MET A 1156 -0.58 54.22 -15.60
C MET A 1156 -0.15 52.80 -15.22
N ALA A 1157 -1.07 51.84 -15.18
CA ALA A 1157 -0.76 50.43 -14.90
C ALA A 1157 0.20 49.83 -15.95
N ALA A 1158 0.07 50.23 -17.21
CA ALA A 1158 0.97 49.86 -18.30
C ALA A 1158 2.34 50.58 -18.21
N LEU A 1159 2.39 51.83 -17.73
CA LEU A 1159 3.64 52.56 -17.45
C LEU A 1159 4.42 51.92 -16.30
N LEU A 1160 3.73 51.54 -15.22
CA LEU A 1160 4.30 50.83 -14.07
C LEU A 1160 4.68 49.37 -14.39
N THR A 1161 4.32 48.87 -15.57
CA THR A 1161 4.78 47.57 -16.05
C THR A 1161 6.13 47.75 -16.75
N GLU A 1162 7.20 47.38 -16.08
CA GLU A 1162 8.55 47.41 -16.65
C GLU A 1162 8.86 46.14 -17.45
N PRO A 1163 9.16 46.24 -18.75
CA PRO A 1163 9.82 45.16 -19.46
C PRO A 1163 11.25 45.05 -18.92
N VAL A 1164 11.47 44.07 -18.05
CA VAL A 1164 12.82 43.75 -17.54
C VAL A 1164 13.71 43.50 -18.76
N ARG A 1165 14.64 44.42 -19.04
CA ARG A 1165 15.65 44.22 -20.08
C ARG A 1165 16.51 43.03 -19.64
N GLY A 1166 16.43 41.94 -20.40
CA GLY A 1166 17.44 40.89 -20.33
C GLY A 1166 18.78 41.49 -20.72
N GLY A 1167 19.71 41.48 -19.77
CA GLY A 1167 21.13 41.40 -20.07
C GLY A 1167 21.50 39.93 -20.23
#